data_AF-A0A1Y3QLX1-F1
#
_entry.id   AF-A0A1Y3QLX1-F1
#
_cell.length_a   1.000
_cell.length_b   1.000
_cell.length_c   1.000
_cell.angle_alpha   90.00
_cell.angle_beta   90.00
_cell.angle_gamma   90.00
#
_symmetry.space_group_name_H-M   'P 1'
#
loop_
_entity.id
_entity.type
_entity.pdbx_description
1 polymer ?
#
loop_
_entity_poly.entity_id
_entity_poly.type
_entity_poly.pdbx_seq_one_letter_code
_entity_poly.pdbx_strand_id
1 'polypeptide(L)'
;MIPTGPLQKRAAAWGVPVLLLVAVMIVWLAAFRVSPGKGSVSHPAIDAAVRQIVGRYHGELRPEELARVTELTVRDAGIISLEGIERLSNLRSLDLRGNRISDIRPLAALTRLEKLNLRDNEIADISPLAGLKLLRDLNLRNNRIRDIRPLADLPLLRDRLYLAGNPIADYTPVLPYIEEVKERDVDLTLPVFSHEAGFYRAPFELEIQSLLPDAEIYYTLDGSAPDRSSLRYDGPIRIQNRENDPNVLSNIPTSAVGWQRPAGRVFKGTVVRAIVYDASGKAGKAVTKTYFVHPRGHERYSLPVVSLATDMENLFDHETGIYVPGALYANESPNFWENPGNYSQRGMEWERPAHIEFFEDDGTPGFSEDVGIRIYGAATRANPLKSLRVQFRKEYGKGKLEYPLFPGLPYDQFDSFVLRTAGNDYDGAYLRDAFMQSLLDETRLDTLAYRPAILFINGEYWGIHNIRERGDPDYFSEKYGIDKSELDLLEDNAEIVSGSNEHYLALIDMLRKRDIRDPAVYKQVNEAIDIDNFIDYNVAQIYFDNSDWPGNNIRFWRESKPFDPSSPYGRDGRWRWLVYDTDFGFGMYGEHNYLNHSLEQATTPYGPEWPNPEWSTFLLRTLLENEDFRTRFVNRFADLMNTSFRPERVVRRLMEMKSVIEPEMPEHIARWGRPYGMDGWNMHIRRIEMFARLRPAAMKNHINDFFKLGGVRELTIGAVPAGQGVVKVNSLVIEPAGEAWTGSYFGGVPVTLTAIPMNGYRFAGWKGDIASNEPTIVVDLAENMTVTPVFERG
;
A
#
# COMPACT_ATOMS: atom_id res chain seq x y z
N MET A 1 49.55 -20.72 19.98
CA MET A 1 49.63 -21.07 21.41
C MET A 1 48.21 -21.38 21.86
N ILE A 2 47.97 -22.65 22.18
CA ILE A 2 46.72 -23.30 22.65
C ILE A 2 46.39 -22.78 24.08
N PRO A 3 45.12 -22.69 24.54
CA PRO A 3 44.16 -23.82 24.61
C PRO A 3 42.70 -23.52 24.19
N THR A 4 42.00 -24.38 23.43
CA THR A 4 41.51 -25.78 23.64
C THR A 4 40.48 -25.95 24.74
N GLY A 5 39.31 -26.49 24.37
CA GLY A 5 38.30 -27.03 25.27
C GLY A 5 36.97 -27.43 24.60
N PRO A 6 36.86 -28.66 24.06
CA PRO A 6 35.69 -29.19 23.35
C PRO A 6 34.88 -30.19 24.21
N LEU A 7 33.67 -30.57 23.78
CA LEU A 7 33.02 -31.80 24.26
C LEU A 7 32.50 -32.67 23.11
N GLN A 8 33.08 -33.86 23.04
CA GLN A 8 32.76 -34.99 22.17
C GLN A 8 31.59 -35.82 22.72
N LYS A 9 30.81 -36.36 21.77
CA LYS A 9 30.24 -37.72 21.65
C LYS A 9 30.11 -38.59 22.90
N ARG A 10 28.93 -39.22 23.04
CA ARG A 10 28.82 -40.68 23.25
C ARG A 10 27.59 -41.27 22.55
N ALA A 11 27.83 -42.33 21.78
CA ALA A 11 26.86 -43.32 21.33
C ALA A 11 27.31 -44.67 21.90
N ALA A 12 26.37 -45.48 22.43
CA ALA A 12 26.44 -46.94 22.47
C ALA A 12 25.05 -47.50 22.81
N ALA A 13 24.56 -48.38 21.93
CA ALA A 13 23.31 -49.15 21.99
C ALA A 13 23.35 -50.28 23.02
N TRP A 14 22.21 -50.88 23.40
CA TRP A 14 21.91 -52.34 23.52
C TRP A 14 20.41 -52.56 23.90
N GLY A 15 19.62 -53.20 23.01
CA GLY A 15 18.64 -54.28 23.34
C GLY A 15 17.17 -54.06 23.80
N VAL A 16 16.22 -53.80 22.87
CA VAL A 16 14.93 -54.53 22.51
C VAL A 16 14.05 -55.20 23.62
N PRO A 17 12.68 -55.28 23.54
CA PRO A 17 11.58 -54.38 23.11
C PRO A 17 10.38 -54.33 24.12
N VAL A 18 9.33 -53.51 23.88
CA VAL A 18 7.89 -53.86 23.98
C VAL A 18 7.06 -52.69 23.41
N LEU A 19 6.09 -53.04 22.55
CA LEU A 19 5.22 -52.16 21.77
C LEU A 19 4.31 -51.24 22.61
N LEU A 20 4.13 -49.98 22.19
CA LEU A 20 2.80 -49.35 22.09
C LEU A 20 2.84 -48.10 21.19
N LEU A 21 1.87 -48.06 20.27
CA LEU A 21 1.72 -47.15 19.14
C LEU A 21 1.33 -45.72 19.55
N VAL A 22 2.09 -44.72 19.09
CA VAL A 22 1.56 -43.38 18.73
C VAL A 22 2.28 -42.93 17.46
N ALA A 23 1.61 -43.03 16.32
CA ALA A 23 2.09 -42.51 15.04
C ALA A 23 1.40 -41.16 14.76
N VAL A 24 2.16 -40.07 14.86
CA VAL A 24 1.87 -38.80 14.18
C VAL A 24 2.46 -38.94 12.78
N MET A 25 1.63 -38.92 11.74
CA MET A 25 2.09 -38.98 10.36
C MET A 25 2.01 -37.60 9.69
N ILE A 26 3.19 -37.08 9.37
CA ILE A 26 3.44 -36.14 8.28
C ILE A 26 3.33 -36.92 6.98
N VAL A 27 2.49 -36.50 6.03
CA VAL A 27 2.65 -36.84 4.60
C VAL A 27 2.20 -35.66 3.74
N TRP A 28 3.14 -35.16 2.93
CA TRP A 28 2.88 -34.47 1.67
C TRP A 28 2.93 -35.50 0.55
N LEU A 29 2.01 -35.45 -0.42
CA LEU A 29 2.33 -35.57 -1.86
C LEU A 29 1.10 -35.44 -2.76
N ALA A 30 1.32 -34.70 -3.85
CA ALA A 30 0.58 -34.76 -5.08
C ALA A 30 0.26 -36.20 -5.51
N ALA A 31 -1.02 -36.52 -5.65
CA ALA A 31 -1.61 -37.41 -6.66
C ALA A 31 -3.03 -37.82 -6.24
N PHE A 32 -4.03 -36.96 -6.41
CA PHE A 32 -5.41 -37.42 -6.56
C PHE A 32 -6.18 -36.43 -7.45
N ARG A 33 -6.29 -36.76 -8.75
CA ARG A 33 -7.42 -36.32 -9.56
C ARG A 33 -8.56 -37.29 -9.30
N VAL A 34 -9.44 -36.94 -8.36
CA VAL A 34 -10.77 -37.55 -8.27
C VAL A 34 -11.72 -36.64 -9.06
N SER A 35 -12.42 -37.21 -10.03
CA SER A 35 -13.49 -36.52 -10.75
C SER A 35 -14.64 -36.18 -9.79
N PRO A 36 -15.14 -34.93 -9.75
CA PRO A 36 -16.20 -34.54 -8.83
C PRO A 36 -17.55 -35.10 -9.29
N GLY A 37 -18.14 -35.97 -8.48
CA GLY A 37 -19.55 -36.33 -8.57
C GLY A 37 -20.43 -35.15 -8.12
N LYS A 38 -21.55 -34.91 -8.81
CA LYS A 38 -22.48 -33.82 -8.52
C LYS A 38 -23.10 -33.94 -7.13
N GLY A 39 -22.67 -33.08 -6.21
CA GLY A 39 -23.24 -32.85 -4.89
C GLY A 39 -22.21 -32.14 -3.99
N SER A 40 -22.32 -30.81 -3.88
CA SER A 40 -21.64 -29.87 -2.95
C SER A 40 -20.42 -30.42 -2.20
N VAL A 41 -19.22 -30.04 -2.66
CA VAL A 41 -17.95 -30.64 -2.24
C VAL A 41 -17.36 -29.85 -1.08
N SER A 42 -17.35 -30.45 0.12
CA SER A 42 -16.52 -29.97 1.23
C SER A 42 -15.04 -29.94 0.84
N HIS A 43 -14.26 -29.02 1.41
CA HIS A 43 -12.81 -28.94 1.15
C HIS A 43 -12.13 -30.33 1.19
N PRO A 44 -11.22 -30.69 0.26
CA PRO A 44 -10.67 -32.04 0.17
C PRO A 44 -10.07 -32.57 1.47
N ALA A 45 -9.47 -31.70 2.28
CA ALA A 45 -8.93 -32.05 3.59
C ALA A 45 -10.04 -32.45 4.60
N ILE A 46 -11.19 -31.78 4.56
CA ILE A 46 -12.37 -32.11 5.39
C ILE A 46 -12.95 -33.46 4.94
N ASP A 47 -13.15 -33.65 3.63
CA ASP A 47 -13.65 -34.92 3.09
C ASP A 47 -12.73 -36.08 3.47
N ALA A 48 -11.41 -35.92 3.30
CA ALA A 48 -10.43 -36.94 3.69
C ALA A 48 -10.49 -37.30 5.17
N ALA A 49 -10.59 -36.30 6.06
CA ALA A 49 -10.70 -36.52 7.50
C ALA A 49 -12.01 -37.22 7.87
N VAL A 50 -13.14 -36.81 7.28
CA VAL A 50 -14.44 -37.46 7.49
C VAL A 50 -14.40 -38.92 7.02
N ARG A 51 -13.85 -39.18 5.83
CA ARG A 51 -13.71 -40.54 5.27
C ARG A 51 -12.86 -41.45 6.14
N GLN A 52 -11.79 -40.91 6.73
CA GLN A 52 -10.97 -41.63 7.68
C GLN A 52 -11.76 -42.02 8.93
N ILE A 53 -12.57 -41.11 9.49
CA ILE A 53 -13.38 -41.38 10.68
C ILE A 53 -14.44 -42.45 10.42
N VAL A 54 -15.12 -42.38 9.28
CA VAL A 54 -16.20 -43.33 8.96
C VAL A 54 -15.69 -44.66 8.37
N GLY A 55 -14.41 -44.73 7.99
CA GLY A 55 -13.77 -45.91 7.41
C GLY A 55 -14.16 -46.18 5.95
N ARG A 56 -14.50 -45.14 5.17
CA ARG A 56 -14.97 -45.26 3.78
C ARG A 56 -14.25 -44.31 2.83
N TYR A 57 -13.26 -44.84 2.12
CA TYR A 57 -12.38 -44.05 1.25
C TYR A 57 -12.93 -43.83 -0.18
N HIS A 58 -13.99 -44.54 -0.58
CA HIS A 58 -14.58 -44.43 -1.92
C HIS A 58 -16.10 -44.40 -1.91
N GLY A 59 -16.68 -43.75 -2.93
CA GLY A 59 -18.12 -43.62 -3.11
C GLY A 59 -18.76 -42.54 -2.22
N GLU A 60 -20.07 -42.38 -2.36
CA GLU A 60 -20.85 -41.39 -1.63
C GLU A 60 -21.00 -41.76 -0.15
N LEU A 61 -20.76 -40.79 0.73
CA LEU A 61 -20.95 -40.93 2.18
C LEU A 61 -22.42 -40.84 2.53
N ARG A 62 -22.93 -41.84 3.24
CA ARG A 62 -24.36 -41.95 3.59
C ARG A 62 -24.68 -41.13 4.85
N PRO A 63 -25.91 -40.62 5.02
CA PRO A 63 -26.29 -39.83 6.20
C PRO A 63 -25.99 -40.53 7.54
N GLU A 64 -26.19 -41.84 7.62
CA GLU A 64 -25.86 -42.64 8.81
C GLU A 64 -24.36 -42.73 9.09
N GLU A 65 -23.51 -42.62 8.06
CA GLU A 65 -22.05 -42.59 8.21
C GLU A 65 -21.62 -41.22 8.72
N LEU A 66 -22.14 -40.14 8.13
CA LEU A 66 -21.90 -38.76 8.57
C LEU A 66 -22.37 -38.51 10.01
N ALA A 67 -23.49 -39.14 10.41
CA ALA A 67 -24.02 -39.08 11.76
C ALA A 67 -23.09 -39.70 12.84
N ARG A 68 -22.10 -40.51 12.45
CA ARG A 68 -21.10 -41.09 13.37
C ARG A 68 -19.96 -40.12 13.69
N VAL A 69 -19.80 -39.05 12.92
CA VAL A 69 -18.74 -38.06 13.14
C VAL A 69 -19.16 -37.13 14.26
N THR A 70 -18.61 -37.36 15.46
CA THR A 70 -18.86 -36.51 16.64
C THR A 70 -17.69 -35.58 16.94
N GLU A 71 -16.51 -35.84 16.39
CA GLU A 71 -15.31 -35.03 16.55
C GLU A 71 -14.58 -34.92 15.21
N LEU A 72 -14.07 -33.73 14.87
CA LEU A 72 -13.31 -33.50 13.64
C LEU A 72 -12.16 -32.52 13.90
N THR A 73 -10.98 -32.84 13.40
CA THR A 73 -9.79 -31.98 13.49
C THR A 73 -9.11 -31.89 12.14
N VAL A 74 -9.01 -30.69 11.58
CA VAL A 74 -8.32 -30.42 10.31
C VAL A 74 -7.59 -29.08 10.41
N ARG A 75 -6.29 -29.13 10.70
CA ARG A 75 -5.47 -27.97 11.02
C ARG A 75 -4.47 -27.70 9.91
N ASP A 76 -4.09 -26.43 9.72
CA ASP A 76 -2.96 -26.05 8.85
C ASP A 76 -3.08 -26.60 7.41
N ALA A 77 -4.32 -26.73 6.92
CA ALA A 77 -4.64 -27.44 5.68
C ALA A 77 -5.07 -26.50 4.54
N GLY A 78 -4.97 -25.18 4.74
CA GLY A 78 -5.35 -24.18 3.75
C GLY A 78 -6.84 -24.18 3.42
N ILE A 79 -7.71 -24.57 4.36
CA ILE A 79 -9.17 -24.56 4.17
C ILE A 79 -9.65 -23.12 3.99
N ILE A 80 -10.39 -22.86 2.92
CA ILE A 80 -11.01 -21.55 2.64
C ILE A 80 -12.55 -21.61 2.79
N SER A 81 -13.16 -22.77 2.53
CA SER A 81 -14.62 -22.96 2.56
C SER A 81 -15.02 -24.13 3.46
N LEU A 82 -16.12 -23.93 4.19
CA LEU A 82 -16.77 -24.91 5.06
C LEU A 82 -18.04 -25.53 4.46
N GLU A 83 -18.32 -25.30 3.18
CA GLU A 83 -19.50 -25.86 2.52
C GLU A 83 -19.59 -27.38 2.73
N GLY A 84 -20.78 -27.89 3.06
CA GLY A 84 -21.02 -29.30 3.30
C GLY A 84 -20.73 -29.78 4.73
N ILE A 85 -20.06 -28.97 5.57
CA ILE A 85 -19.82 -29.33 6.98
C ILE A 85 -21.12 -29.42 7.78
N GLU A 86 -22.17 -28.70 7.38
CA GLU A 86 -23.51 -28.69 7.99
C GLU A 86 -24.17 -30.08 8.00
N ARG A 87 -23.69 -31.01 7.15
CA ARG A 87 -24.16 -32.40 7.10
C ARG A 87 -23.69 -33.21 8.32
N LEU A 88 -22.67 -32.77 9.03
CA LEU A 88 -22.13 -33.41 10.24
C LEU A 88 -22.95 -33.03 11.49
N SER A 89 -24.27 -33.19 11.44
CA SER A 89 -25.22 -32.69 12.46
C SER A 89 -25.01 -33.22 13.90
N ASN A 90 -24.22 -34.27 14.08
CA ASN A 90 -23.86 -34.84 15.39
C ASN A 90 -22.51 -34.39 15.95
N LEU A 91 -21.83 -33.47 15.27
CA LEU A 91 -20.53 -32.96 15.68
C LEU A 91 -20.62 -32.23 17.03
N ARG A 92 -19.76 -32.61 17.96
CA ARG A 92 -19.61 -32.02 19.31
C ARG A 92 -18.30 -31.28 19.49
N SER A 93 -17.24 -31.69 18.79
CA SER A 93 -15.92 -31.05 18.85
C SER A 93 -15.39 -30.78 17.45
N LEU A 94 -15.01 -29.54 17.16
CA LEU A 94 -14.44 -29.12 15.89
C LEU A 94 -13.20 -28.27 16.09
N ASP A 95 -12.07 -28.70 15.51
CA ASP A 95 -10.82 -27.94 15.50
C ASP A 95 -10.34 -27.71 14.06
N LEU A 96 -10.38 -26.44 13.65
CA LEU A 96 -10.03 -25.96 12.31
C LEU A 96 -8.96 -24.86 12.38
N ARG A 97 -8.08 -24.90 13.37
CA ARG A 97 -7.08 -23.84 13.56
C ARG A 97 -6.05 -23.77 12.41
N GLY A 98 -5.51 -22.59 12.15
CA GLY A 98 -4.43 -22.39 11.17
C GLY A 98 -4.89 -22.55 9.72
N ASN A 99 -6.11 -22.14 9.40
CA ASN A 99 -6.66 -22.18 8.04
C ASN A 99 -6.90 -20.76 7.52
N ARG A 100 -7.62 -20.62 6.40
CA ARG A 100 -7.94 -19.34 5.75
C ARG A 100 -9.46 -19.15 5.65
N ILE A 101 -10.17 -19.57 6.70
CA ILE A 101 -11.63 -19.53 6.75
C ILE A 101 -12.06 -18.10 7.07
N SER A 102 -12.92 -17.52 6.24
CA SER A 102 -13.56 -16.22 6.50
C SER A 102 -15.08 -16.34 6.69
N ASP A 103 -15.72 -17.32 6.04
CA ASP A 103 -17.14 -17.59 6.12
C ASP A 103 -17.46 -18.83 6.97
N ILE A 104 -18.10 -18.60 8.12
CA ILE A 104 -18.52 -19.66 9.04
C ILE A 104 -20.04 -19.87 9.08
N ARG A 105 -20.80 -19.31 8.13
CA ARG A 105 -22.27 -19.54 8.03
C ARG A 105 -22.66 -21.03 8.08
N PRO A 106 -21.93 -21.98 7.46
CA PRO A 106 -22.25 -23.40 7.56
C PRO A 106 -22.28 -23.97 9.00
N LEU A 107 -21.57 -23.36 9.95
CA LEU A 107 -21.54 -23.83 11.34
C LEU A 107 -22.86 -23.62 12.08
N ALA A 108 -23.74 -22.72 11.62
CA ALA A 108 -25.02 -22.43 12.28
C ALA A 108 -25.93 -23.67 12.43
N ALA A 109 -25.77 -24.66 11.56
CA ALA A 109 -26.55 -25.91 11.62
C ALA A 109 -26.04 -26.90 12.69
N LEU A 110 -24.82 -26.73 13.20
CA LEU A 110 -24.14 -27.68 14.08
C LEU A 110 -24.49 -27.44 15.57
N THR A 111 -25.78 -27.42 15.87
CA THR A 111 -26.36 -27.09 17.20
C THR A 111 -25.92 -28.00 18.36
N ARG A 112 -25.22 -29.12 18.06
CA ARG A 112 -24.64 -30.05 19.03
C ARG A 112 -23.19 -29.75 19.41
N LEU A 113 -22.57 -28.73 18.83
CA LEU A 113 -21.21 -28.33 19.14
C LEU A 113 -21.07 -27.89 20.60
N GLU A 114 -20.08 -28.47 21.27
CA GLU A 114 -19.66 -28.15 22.63
C GLU A 114 -18.27 -27.51 22.65
N LYS A 115 -17.40 -27.87 21.70
CA LYS A 115 -16.03 -27.36 21.58
C LYS A 115 -15.76 -26.88 20.16
N LEU A 116 -15.28 -25.66 20.02
CA LEU A 116 -14.98 -25.05 18.74
C LEU A 116 -13.66 -24.28 18.80
N ASN A 117 -12.71 -24.68 17.98
CA ASN A 117 -11.43 -24.00 17.81
C ASN A 117 -11.28 -23.53 16.36
N LEU A 118 -11.34 -22.21 16.17
CA LEU A 118 -11.18 -21.52 14.88
C LEU A 118 -10.01 -20.52 14.92
N ARG A 119 -9.07 -20.72 15.85
CA ARG A 119 -7.89 -19.87 16.00
C ARG A 119 -7.08 -19.76 14.70
N ASP A 120 -6.44 -18.62 14.45
CA ASP A 120 -5.55 -18.39 13.30
C ASP A 120 -6.31 -18.64 11.97
N ASN A 121 -7.34 -17.81 11.73
CA ASN A 121 -8.18 -17.79 10.53
C ASN A 121 -8.49 -16.32 10.15
N GLU A 122 -9.41 -16.08 9.21
CA GLU A 122 -9.73 -14.76 8.65
C GLU A 122 -11.18 -14.32 8.97
N ILE A 123 -11.73 -14.78 10.10
CA ILE A 123 -13.15 -14.62 10.45
C ILE A 123 -13.42 -13.20 10.97
N ALA A 124 -14.40 -12.51 10.41
CA ALA A 124 -14.88 -11.21 10.91
C ALA A 124 -16.29 -11.26 11.51
N ASP A 125 -17.18 -12.08 10.94
CA ASP A 125 -18.57 -12.24 11.37
C ASP A 125 -18.77 -13.56 12.12
N ILE A 126 -19.17 -13.46 13.39
CA ILE A 126 -19.50 -14.61 14.25
C ILE A 126 -20.99 -14.74 14.56
N SER A 127 -21.86 -14.02 13.85
CA SER A 127 -23.31 -14.19 13.95
C SER A 127 -23.79 -15.65 13.82
N PRO A 128 -23.15 -16.54 13.02
CA PRO A 128 -23.55 -17.95 12.96
C PRO A 128 -23.40 -18.72 14.29
N LEU A 129 -22.62 -18.20 15.25
CA LEU A 129 -22.39 -18.86 16.53
C LEU A 129 -23.52 -18.62 17.55
N ALA A 130 -24.38 -17.61 17.34
CA ALA A 130 -25.40 -17.21 18.33
C ALA A 130 -26.38 -18.34 18.73
N GLY A 131 -26.62 -19.28 17.81
CA GLY A 131 -27.50 -20.44 18.00
C GLY A 131 -26.84 -21.66 18.65
N LEU A 132 -25.52 -21.67 18.85
CA LEU A 132 -24.78 -22.84 19.34
C LEU A 132 -24.80 -22.93 20.87
N LYS A 133 -26.01 -23.04 21.44
CA LYS A 133 -26.28 -22.96 22.89
C LYS A 133 -25.58 -24.03 23.74
N LEU A 134 -24.99 -25.04 23.12
CA LEU A 134 -24.24 -26.12 23.79
C LEU A 134 -22.73 -25.85 23.89
N LEU A 135 -22.21 -24.76 23.30
CA LEU A 135 -20.79 -24.42 23.39
C LEU A 135 -20.36 -24.20 24.84
N ARG A 136 -19.26 -24.86 25.21
CA ARG A 136 -18.58 -24.80 26.50
C ARG A 136 -17.15 -24.27 26.39
N ASP A 137 -16.52 -24.53 25.25
CA ASP A 137 -15.14 -24.21 24.93
C ASP A 137 -15.08 -23.56 23.54
N LEU A 138 -14.67 -22.29 23.50
CA LEU A 138 -14.58 -21.51 22.28
C LEU A 138 -13.22 -20.82 22.20
N ASN A 139 -12.49 -21.08 21.12
CA ASN A 139 -11.24 -20.40 20.81
C ASN A 139 -11.33 -19.74 19.44
N LEU A 140 -11.34 -18.40 19.45
CA LEU A 140 -11.44 -17.53 18.27
C LEU A 140 -10.19 -16.64 18.12
N ARG A 141 -9.08 -16.96 18.82
CA ARG A 141 -7.87 -16.13 18.77
C ARG A 141 -7.38 -15.86 17.35
N ASN A 142 -6.75 -14.70 17.15
CA ASN A 142 -6.09 -14.35 15.89
C ASN A 142 -7.05 -14.49 14.69
N ASN A 143 -8.11 -13.71 14.73
CA ASN A 143 -9.10 -13.54 13.67
C ASN A 143 -9.32 -12.03 13.47
N ARG A 144 -10.36 -11.64 12.74
CA ARG A 144 -10.69 -10.24 12.41
C ARG A 144 -12.01 -9.78 13.06
N ILE A 145 -12.36 -10.36 14.22
CA ILE A 145 -13.65 -10.15 14.90
C ILE A 145 -13.66 -8.80 15.62
N ARG A 146 -14.69 -7.99 15.36
CA ARG A 146 -14.94 -6.72 16.08
C ARG A 146 -16.14 -6.81 17.02
N ASP A 147 -17.18 -7.51 16.60
CA ASP A 147 -18.46 -7.61 17.31
C ASP A 147 -18.64 -9.00 17.92
N ILE A 148 -18.78 -9.04 19.25
CA ILE A 148 -19.02 -10.27 20.01
C ILE A 148 -20.42 -10.38 20.61
N ARG A 149 -21.36 -9.52 20.22
CA ARG A 149 -22.78 -9.64 20.62
C ARG A 149 -23.36 -11.04 20.39
N PRO A 150 -23.00 -11.80 19.33
CA PRO A 150 -23.45 -13.18 19.17
C PRO A 150 -23.12 -14.13 20.34
N LEU A 151 -22.16 -13.78 21.19
CA LEU A 151 -21.76 -14.59 22.35
C LEU A 151 -22.65 -14.36 23.59
N ALA A 152 -23.42 -13.27 23.64
CA ALA A 152 -24.13 -12.83 24.86
C ALA A 152 -25.03 -13.90 25.50
N ASP A 153 -25.66 -14.73 24.66
CA ASP A 153 -26.64 -15.74 25.09
C ASP A 153 -26.11 -17.17 24.92
N LEU A 154 -24.85 -17.45 25.29
CA LEU A 154 -24.28 -18.80 25.31
C LEU A 154 -24.21 -19.34 26.75
N PRO A 155 -25.29 -19.98 27.26
CA PRO A 155 -25.45 -20.24 28.70
C PRO A 155 -24.44 -21.25 29.28
N LEU A 156 -23.81 -22.05 28.42
CA LEU A 156 -22.89 -23.13 28.82
C LEU A 156 -21.41 -22.80 28.60
N LEU A 157 -21.09 -21.62 28.06
CA LEU A 157 -19.71 -21.23 27.71
C LEU A 157 -18.92 -20.89 28.98
N ARG A 158 -18.42 -21.92 29.67
CA ARG A 158 -17.80 -21.82 31.00
C ARG A 158 -16.44 -22.51 31.12
N ASP A 159 -16.07 -23.38 30.17
CA ASP A 159 -14.78 -24.08 30.25
C ASP A 159 -13.66 -23.18 29.69
N ARG A 160 -13.85 -22.62 28.49
CA ARG A 160 -12.86 -21.73 27.88
C ARG A 160 -13.49 -20.71 26.93
N LEU A 161 -13.02 -19.46 27.00
CA LEU A 161 -13.28 -18.42 26.01
C LEU A 161 -11.99 -17.66 25.71
N TYR A 162 -11.44 -17.90 24.51
CA TYR A 162 -10.28 -17.16 24.03
C TYR A 162 -10.62 -16.28 22.82
N LEU A 163 -10.35 -14.99 22.98
CA LEU A 163 -10.65 -13.91 22.03
C LEU A 163 -9.42 -13.07 21.67
N ALA A 164 -8.27 -13.25 22.33
CA ALA A 164 -7.08 -12.42 22.09
C ALA A 164 -6.62 -12.45 20.61
N GLY A 165 -6.04 -11.35 20.15
CA GLY A 165 -5.65 -11.20 18.75
C GLY A 165 -6.83 -10.91 17.81
N ASN A 166 -7.94 -10.40 18.34
CA ASN A 166 -9.03 -9.82 17.56
C ASN A 166 -9.17 -8.31 17.88
N PRO A 167 -9.62 -7.48 16.92
CA PRO A 167 -9.91 -6.06 17.13
C PRO A 167 -11.23 -5.80 17.88
N ILE A 168 -11.43 -6.41 19.06
CA ILE A 168 -12.64 -6.25 19.88
C ILE A 168 -12.50 -5.03 20.81
N ALA A 169 -13.46 -4.13 20.73
CA ALA A 169 -13.53 -2.92 21.58
C ALA A 169 -14.56 -3.03 22.72
N ASP A 170 -15.55 -3.91 22.58
CA ASP A 170 -16.65 -4.07 23.54
C ASP A 170 -16.75 -5.51 24.04
N TYR A 171 -16.40 -5.71 25.31
CA TYR A 171 -16.54 -7.00 26.00
C TYR A 171 -17.83 -7.13 26.81
N THR A 172 -18.74 -6.13 26.77
CA THR A 172 -20.01 -6.18 27.48
C THR A 172 -20.85 -7.43 27.21
N PRO A 173 -20.88 -8.00 25.98
CA PRO A 173 -21.69 -9.18 25.70
C PRO A 173 -21.35 -10.38 26.58
N VAL A 174 -20.10 -10.55 26.99
CA VAL A 174 -19.67 -11.75 27.73
C VAL A 174 -19.67 -11.57 29.24
N LEU A 175 -19.87 -10.33 29.74
CA LEU A 175 -19.84 -10.02 31.17
C LEU A 175 -20.78 -10.83 32.06
N PRO A 176 -22.03 -11.13 31.65
CA PRO A 176 -22.95 -11.86 32.53
C PRO A 176 -22.41 -13.22 32.97
N TYR A 177 -21.42 -13.77 32.25
CA TYR A 177 -20.89 -15.09 32.48
C TYR A 177 -19.35 -15.19 32.52
N ILE A 178 -18.63 -14.12 32.18
CA ILE A 178 -17.16 -14.14 32.01
C ILE A 178 -16.42 -14.59 33.26
N GLU A 179 -16.91 -14.21 34.44
CA GLU A 179 -16.27 -14.54 35.73
C GLU A 179 -16.28 -16.05 36.02
N GLU A 180 -17.27 -16.79 35.53
CA GLU A 180 -17.35 -18.25 35.72
C GLU A 180 -16.63 -19.02 34.59
N VAL A 181 -16.04 -18.33 33.60
CA VAL A 181 -15.21 -18.97 32.56
C VAL A 181 -13.86 -19.32 33.17
N LYS A 182 -13.55 -20.63 33.23
CA LYS A 182 -12.32 -21.15 33.86
C LYS A 182 -11.05 -20.68 33.16
N GLU A 183 -11.01 -20.78 31.83
CA GLU A 183 -9.89 -20.35 31.01
C GLU A 183 -10.30 -19.18 30.10
N ARG A 184 -9.79 -17.97 30.37
CA ARG A 184 -10.11 -16.78 29.58
C ARG A 184 -8.90 -15.89 29.33
N ASP A 185 -8.97 -15.09 28.28
CA ASP A 185 -7.95 -14.09 27.89
C ASP A 185 -8.55 -12.72 27.57
N VAL A 186 -9.72 -12.45 28.13
CA VAL A 186 -10.41 -11.16 28.04
C VAL A 186 -9.75 -10.17 28.99
N ASP A 187 -9.37 -9.01 28.48
CA ASP A 187 -8.80 -7.92 29.28
C ASP A 187 -9.92 -7.06 29.90
N LEU A 188 -10.29 -7.40 31.14
CA LEU A 188 -11.30 -6.67 31.91
C LEU A 188 -10.82 -5.30 32.39
N THR A 189 -9.54 -4.96 32.18
CA THR A 189 -8.97 -3.66 32.58
C THR A 189 -9.18 -2.57 31.52
N LEU A 190 -9.83 -2.89 30.40
CA LEU A 190 -10.13 -1.90 29.36
C LEU A 190 -11.36 -1.07 29.73
N PRO A 191 -11.33 0.27 29.57
CA PRO A 191 -12.52 1.10 29.69
C PRO A 191 -13.48 0.81 28.53
N VAL A 192 -14.77 0.66 28.86
CA VAL A 192 -15.85 0.43 27.89
C VAL A 192 -16.56 1.75 27.65
N PHE A 193 -16.68 2.14 26.38
CA PHE A 193 -17.39 3.35 25.98
C PHE A 193 -18.79 3.00 25.47
N SER A 194 -19.79 3.80 25.86
CA SER A 194 -21.18 3.64 25.40
C SER A 194 -21.39 3.91 23.90
N HIS A 195 -20.43 4.55 23.24
CA HIS A 195 -20.49 4.92 21.84
C HIS A 195 -19.17 4.59 21.14
N GLU A 196 -19.25 4.19 19.87
CA GLU A 196 -18.08 3.95 19.04
C GLU A 196 -17.46 5.26 18.55
N ALA A 197 -16.16 5.23 18.24
CA ALA A 197 -15.51 6.37 17.61
C ALA A 197 -16.13 6.62 16.22
N GLY A 198 -16.19 7.87 15.79
CA GLY A 198 -16.68 8.23 14.46
C GLY A 198 -17.57 9.47 14.42
N PHE A 199 -18.48 9.50 13.45
CA PHE A 199 -19.27 10.69 13.10
C PHE A 199 -20.71 10.62 13.60
N TYR A 200 -21.15 11.72 14.22
CA TYR A 200 -22.48 11.83 14.81
C TYR A 200 -23.19 13.10 14.34
N ARG A 201 -24.50 12.97 14.02
CA ARG A 201 -25.32 14.11 13.56
C ARG A 201 -25.83 15.01 14.68
N ALA A 202 -25.85 14.50 15.91
CA ALA A 202 -26.36 15.21 17.08
C ALA A 202 -25.46 14.99 18.30
N PRO A 203 -25.42 15.93 19.25
CA PRO A 203 -24.75 15.74 20.53
C PRO A 203 -25.33 14.59 21.36
N PHE A 204 -24.51 13.96 22.19
CA PHE A 204 -24.89 12.85 23.06
C PHE A 204 -24.09 12.85 24.38
N GLU A 205 -24.56 12.06 25.35
CA GLU A 205 -23.82 11.79 26.59
C GLU A 205 -22.97 10.53 26.42
N LEU A 206 -21.67 10.66 26.58
CA LEU A 206 -20.73 9.54 26.54
C LEU A 206 -20.50 8.98 27.93
N GLU A 207 -21.00 7.77 28.15
CA GLU A 207 -20.68 6.99 29.33
C GLU A 207 -19.42 6.14 29.13
N ILE A 208 -18.60 6.06 30.18
CA ILE A 208 -17.43 5.19 30.28
C ILE A 208 -17.62 4.29 31.49
N GLN A 209 -17.41 2.99 31.31
CA GLN A 209 -17.61 1.99 32.35
C GLN A 209 -16.34 1.14 32.51
N SER A 210 -16.14 0.61 33.72
CA SER A 210 -15.13 -0.41 33.99
C SER A 210 -15.84 -1.73 34.26
N LEU A 211 -15.23 -2.82 33.82
CA LEU A 211 -15.70 -4.17 34.05
C LEU A 211 -15.28 -4.71 35.42
N LEU A 212 -14.36 -4.01 36.09
CA LEU A 212 -13.83 -4.38 37.41
C LEU A 212 -14.62 -3.70 38.53
N PRO A 213 -14.97 -4.42 39.61
CA PRO A 213 -15.58 -3.82 40.79
C PRO A 213 -14.61 -2.83 41.45
N ASP A 214 -15.16 -1.74 41.99
CA ASP A 214 -14.43 -0.69 42.71
C ASP A 214 -13.27 -0.04 41.91
N ALA A 215 -13.28 -0.17 40.59
CA ALA A 215 -12.26 0.40 39.74
C ALA A 215 -12.44 1.92 39.55
N GLU A 216 -11.32 2.62 39.41
CA GLU A 216 -11.28 4.04 39.13
C GLU A 216 -10.98 4.27 37.66
N ILE A 217 -11.71 5.19 37.03
CA ILE A 217 -11.51 5.55 35.62
C ILE A 217 -11.00 6.98 35.57
N TYR A 218 -9.94 7.19 34.79
CA TYR A 218 -9.37 8.51 34.52
C TYR A 218 -9.33 8.75 33.02
N TYR A 219 -9.52 10.01 32.60
CA TYR A 219 -9.56 10.36 31.18
C TYR A 219 -8.97 11.75 30.88
N THR A 220 -8.63 11.95 29.62
CA THR A 220 -8.14 13.22 29.05
C THR A 220 -8.98 13.59 27.82
N LEU A 221 -9.02 14.90 27.51
CA LEU A 221 -9.76 15.47 26.37
C LEU A 221 -8.87 16.26 25.40
N ASP A 222 -7.57 16.30 25.66
CA ASP A 222 -6.56 17.10 24.96
C ASP A 222 -5.57 16.26 24.15
N GLY A 223 -5.78 14.93 24.13
CA GLY A 223 -4.92 13.96 23.44
C GLY A 223 -3.79 13.41 24.29
N SER A 224 -3.56 13.90 25.51
CA SER A 224 -2.51 13.40 26.40
C SER A 224 -2.81 12.01 26.97
N ALA A 225 -1.79 11.24 27.34
CA ALA A 225 -1.99 9.91 27.93
C ALA A 225 -2.64 10.04 29.32
N PRO A 226 -3.75 9.32 29.59
CA PRO A 226 -4.45 9.44 30.87
C PRO A 226 -3.71 8.71 31.99
N ASP A 227 -3.70 9.33 33.17
CA ASP A 227 -3.15 8.79 34.42
C ASP A 227 -3.96 9.27 35.64
N ARG A 228 -3.49 8.97 36.87
CA ARG A 228 -4.16 9.38 38.11
C ARG A 228 -4.21 10.89 38.37
N SER A 229 -3.40 11.68 37.65
CA SER A 229 -3.44 13.15 37.72
C SER A 229 -4.46 13.75 36.75
N SER A 230 -4.98 12.94 35.82
CA SER A 230 -6.00 13.32 34.83
C SER A 230 -7.40 13.45 35.46
N LEU A 231 -8.40 13.76 34.63
CA LEU A 231 -9.78 13.90 35.10
C LEU A 231 -10.31 12.55 35.58
N ARG A 232 -10.74 12.48 36.85
CA ARG A 232 -11.48 11.31 37.35
C ARG A 232 -12.87 11.30 36.71
N TYR A 233 -13.28 10.15 36.21
CA TYR A 233 -14.62 9.95 35.67
C TYR A 233 -15.65 9.82 36.81
N ASP A 234 -16.59 10.76 36.88
CA ASP A 234 -17.66 10.83 37.88
C ASP A 234 -19.07 10.95 37.28
N GLY A 235 -19.18 11.04 35.94
CA GLY A 235 -20.43 11.08 35.22
C GLY A 235 -20.26 11.18 33.70
N PRO A 236 -21.35 11.15 32.92
CA PRO A 236 -21.28 11.19 31.45
C PRO A 236 -20.59 12.45 30.92
N ILE A 237 -19.85 12.30 29.82
CA ILE A 237 -19.16 13.39 29.13
C ILE A 237 -20.03 13.87 27.97
N ARG A 238 -20.39 15.16 27.95
CA ARG A 238 -21.13 15.73 26.83
C ARG A 238 -20.26 15.80 25.58
N ILE A 239 -20.59 15.01 24.56
CA ILE A 239 -19.96 15.06 23.24
C ILE A 239 -20.85 15.89 22.31
N GLN A 240 -20.29 16.97 21.75
CA GLN A 240 -21.04 17.94 20.95
C GLN A 240 -20.18 18.61 19.89
N ASN A 241 -20.79 19.38 18.98
CA ASN A 241 -20.05 20.13 17.96
C ASN A 241 -19.19 21.22 18.63
N ARG A 242 -17.90 21.25 18.28
CA ARG A 242 -16.86 22.13 18.85
C ARG A 242 -16.32 23.17 17.86
N GLU A 243 -17.01 23.43 16.75
CA GLU A 243 -16.59 24.42 15.74
C GLU A 243 -16.43 25.84 16.32
N ASN A 244 -17.14 26.14 17.41
CA ASN A 244 -17.10 27.43 18.09
C ASN A 244 -16.05 27.51 19.21
N ASP A 245 -15.34 26.42 19.51
CA ASP A 245 -14.28 26.44 20.48
C ASP A 245 -13.04 27.17 19.91
N PRO A 246 -12.27 27.89 20.75
CA PRO A 246 -11.04 28.52 20.31
C PRO A 246 -10.04 27.48 19.79
N ASN A 247 -9.25 27.86 18.80
CA ASN A 247 -8.13 27.07 18.33
C ASN A 247 -7.00 27.08 19.38
N VAL A 248 -6.48 25.90 19.70
CA VAL A 248 -5.34 25.68 20.58
C VAL A 248 -4.12 25.30 19.74
N LEU A 249 -4.11 24.11 19.16
CA LEU A 249 -2.95 23.57 18.43
C LEU A 249 -2.70 24.29 17.12
N SER A 250 -3.76 24.54 16.35
CA SER A 250 -3.66 25.21 15.05
C SER A 250 -3.22 26.67 15.13
N ASN A 251 -3.15 27.25 16.34
CA ASN A 251 -2.59 28.58 16.59
C ASN A 251 -1.08 28.59 16.91
N ILE A 252 -0.44 27.42 17.03
CA ILE A 252 0.99 27.29 17.33
C ILE A 252 1.80 27.39 16.03
N PRO A 253 2.79 28.29 15.93
CA PRO A 253 3.69 28.34 14.79
C PRO A 253 4.52 27.07 14.64
N THR A 254 4.49 26.48 13.45
CA THR A 254 5.16 25.19 13.14
C THR A 254 6.41 25.35 12.26
N SER A 255 6.68 26.57 11.80
CA SER A 255 7.88 26.91 11.05
C SER A 255 8.30 28.34 11.37
N ALA A 256 9.58 28.64 11.16
CA ALA A 256 10.10 30.00 11.34
C ALA A 256 9.68 30.94 10.20
N VAL A 257 9.42 30.39 9.01
CA VAL A 257 9.05 31.15 7.80
C VAL A 257 7.76 30.58 7.21
N GLY A 258 6.91 31.48 6.69
CA GLY A 258 5.75 31.11 5.88
C GLY A 258 4.52 30.63 6.64
N TRP A 259 4.61 30.36 7.96
CA TRP A 259 3.45 29.94 8.75
C TRP A 259 2.41 31.04 8.83
N GLN A 260 1.15 30.65 8.70
CA GLN A 260 0.01 31.54 8.82
C GLN A 260 -0.98 30.98 9.84
N ARG A 261 -1.55 31.87 10.64
CA ARG A 261 -2.67 31.54 11.53
C ARG A 261 -3.88 31.12 10.67
N PRO A 262 -4.69 30.14 11.11
CA PRO A 262 -5.92 29.79 10.42
C PRO A 262 -6.85 31.00 10.21
N ALA A 263 -7.52 31.04 9.07
CA ALA A 263 -8.59 31.96 8.75
C ALA A 263 -9.85 31.59 9.54
N GLY A 264 -9.87 31.99 10.82
CA GLY A 264 -10.96 31.70 11.74
C GLY A 264 -10.76 30.43 12.55
N ARG A 265 -11.86 29.88 13.06
CA ARG A 265 -11.84 28.65 13.87
C ARG A 265 -11.82 27.44 12.96
N VAL A 266 -11.00 26.45 13.32
CA VAL A 266 -10.98 25.16 12.63
C VAL A 266 -12.05 24.25 13.23
N PHE A 267 -12.60 23.33 12.42
CA PHE A 267 -13.49 22.28 12.92
C PHE A 267 -12.74 21.39 13.92
N LYS A 268 -13.48 20.86 14.91
CA LYS A 268 -12.91 20.06 15.99
C LYS A 268 -13.75 18.84 16.31
N GLY A 269 -13.09 17.70 16.46
CA GLY A 269 -13.59 16.53 17.15
C GLY A 269 -13.28 16.57 18.65
N THR A 270 -13.83 15.61 19.37
CA THR A 270 -13.50 15.33 20.77
C THR A 270 -12.74 14.03 20.84
N VAL A 271 -11.47 14.10 21.25
CA VAL A 271 -10.66 12.91 21.54
C VAL A 271 -10.82 12.58 23.01
N VAL A 272 -11.27 11.38 23.34
CA VAL A 272 -11.36 10.89 24.72
C VAL A 272 -10.38 9.73 24.87
N ARG A 273 -9.38 9.89 25.74
CA ARG A 273 -8.47 8.81 26.13
C ARG A 273 -8.78 8.44 27.57
N ALA A 274 -9.10 7.18 27.84
CA ALA A 274 -9.45 6.71 29.17
C ALA A 274 -8.58 5.54 29.61
N ILE A 275 -8.37 5.40 30.91
CA ILE A 275 -7.67 4.28 31.55
C ILE A 275 -8.41 3.85 32.82
N VAL A 276 -8.39 2.55 33.10
CA VAL A 276 -8.95 1.97 34.32
C VAL A 276 -7.83 1.60 35.28
N TYR A 277 -8.02 1.87 36.57
CA TYR A 277 -7.22 1.31 37.65
C TYR A 277 -8.08 0.35 38.46
N ASP A 278 -7.58 -0.86 38.69
CA ASP A 278 -8.26 -1.83 39.55
C ASP A 278 -8.24 -1.42 41.04
N ALA A 279 -8.96 -2.16 41.89
CA ALA A 279 -9.03 -1.91 43.32
C ALA A 279 -7.66 -1.97 44.05
N SER A 280 -6.64 -2.61 43.46
CA SER A 280 -5.27 -2.62 43.99
C SER A 280 -4.44 -1.41 43.57
N GLY A 281 -4.99 -0.60 42.65
CA GLY A 281 -4.33 0.56 42.07
C GLY A 281 -3.50 0.25 40.82
N LYS A 282 -3.60 -0.96 40.25
CA LYS A 282 -2.89 -1.35 39.02
C LYS A 282 -3.64 -0.81 37.80
N ALA A 283 -2.90 -0.16 36.90
CA ALA A 283 -3.44 0.38 35.65
C ALA A 283 -3.67 -0.72 34.60
N GLY A 284 -4.77 -0.60 33.86
CA GLY A 284 -5.01 -1.29 32.61
C GLY A 284 -4.35 -0.60 31.41
N LYS A 285 -4.82 -0.92 30.20
CA LYS A 285 -4.40 -0.22 28.97
C LYS A 285 -5.33 0.97 28.70
N ALA A 286 -4.75 2.10 28.27
CA ALA A 286 -5.52 3.24 27.81
C ALA A 286 -6.23 2.93 26.47
N VAL A 287 -7.47 3.40 26.32
CA VAL A 287 -8.24 3.32 25.07
C VAL A 287 -8.56 4.74 24.63
N THR A 288 -8.38 5.00 23.33
CA THR A 288 -8.65 6.28 22.70
C THR A 288 -9.86 6.13 21.78
N LYS A 289 -10.79 7.08 21.83
CA LYS A 289 -11.87 7.22 20.85
C LYS A 289 -12.04 8.67 20.43
N THR A 290 -12.12 8.91 19.12
CA THR A 290 -12.38 10.24 18.55
C THR A 290 -13.82 10.35 18.05
N TYR A 291 -14.50 11.44 18.44
CA TYR A 291 -15.89 11.71 18.07
C TYR A 291 -16.01 13.02 17.31
N PHE A 292 -16.62 12.98 16.13
CA PHE A 292 -16.89 14.16 15.31
C PHE A 292 -18.39 14.43 15.29
N VAL A 293 -18.84 15.56 15.85
CA VAL A 293 -20.25 15.93 15.88
C VAL A 293 -20.52 17.09 14.94
N HIS A 294 -21.34 16.86 13.93
CA HIS A 294 -21.72 17.88 12.94
C HIS A 294 -23.07 17.48 12.29
N PRO A 295 -23.97 18.41 11.92
CA PRO A 295 -25.27 18.06 11.33
C PRO A 295 -25.22 17.15 10.08
N ARG A 296 -24.12 17.24 9.31
CA ARG A 296 -23.85 16.35 8.15
C ARG A 296 -23.30 14.97 8.53
N GLY A 297 -22.87 14.73 9.77
CA GLY A 297 -22.20 13.49 10.16
C GLY A 297 -20.94 13.27 9.32
N HIS A 298 -20.73 12.03 8.85
CA HIS A 298 -19.58 11.67 8.01
C HIS A 298 -19.56 12.44 6.70
N GLU A 299 -20.74 12.75 6.13
CA GLU A 299 -20.88 13.49 4.87
C GLU A 299 -20.25 14.89 4.94
N ARG A 300 -19.78 15.38 6.11
CA ARG A 300 -18.96 16.59 6.20
C ARG A 300 -17.73 16.51 5.29
N TYR A 301 -17.08 15.36 5.22
CA TYR A 301 -15.90 15.13 4.40
C TYR A 301 -16.21 14.09 3.33
N SER A 302 -15.71 14.32 2.12
CA SER A 302 -15.76 13.35 1.02
C SER A 302 -14.55 12.42 0.98
N LEU A 303 -13.54 12.72 1.81
CA LEU A 303 -12.32 11.93 1.95
C LEU A 303 -12.34 11.12 3.25
N PRO A 304 -11.58 10.01 3.30
CA PRO A 304 -11.27 9.33 4.56
C PRO A 304 -10.66 10.27 5.60
N VAL A 305 -10.82 9.94 6.87
CA VAL A 305 -10.35 10.77 7.98
C VAL A 305 -9.35 10.01 8.85
N VAL A 306 -8.23 10.66 9.14
CA VAL A 306 -7.20 10.20 10.07
C VAL A 306 -7.25 11.09 11.30
N SER A 307 -7.45 10.49 12.48
CA SER A 307 -7.30 11.18 13.76
C SER A 307 -6.03 10.72 14.45
N LEU A 308 -5.13 11.65 14.80
CA LEU A 308 -3.95 11.41 15.61
C LEU A 308 -4.16 12.01 17.00
N ALA A 309 -3.92 11.21 18.04
CA ALA A 309 -3.93 11.64 19.43
C ALA A 309 -2.54 11.43 20.06
N THR A 310 -1.96 12.46 20.65
CA THR A 310 -0.65 12.40 21.29
C THR A 310 -0.52 13.51 22.34
N ASP A 311 0.42 13.37 23.28
CA ASP A 311 0.77 14.48 24.18
C ASP A 311 1.20 15.70 23.36
N MET A 312 0.72 16.89 23.73
CA MET A 312 0.96 18.12 22.97
C MET A 312 2.47 18.40 22.84
N GLU A 313 3.22 18.09 23.91
CA GLU A 313 4.66 18.23 24.03
C GLU A 313 5.41 17.44 22.95
N ASN A 314 4.90 16.26 22.55
CA ASN A 314 5.52 15.46 21.50
C ASN A 314 5.65 16.23 20.19
N LEU A 315 4.72 17.15 19.91
CA LEU A 315 4.70 17.95 18.69
C LEU A 315 5.24 19.36 18.91
N PHE A 316 4.98 20.00 20.05
CA PHE A 316 5.15 21.44 20.22
C PHE A 316 6.05 21.87 21.39
N ASP A 317 6.61 20.94 22.15
CA ASP A 317 7.60 21.28 23.17
C ASP A 317 8.83 21.96 22.55
N HIS A 318 9.42 22.89 23.29
CA HIS A 318 10.57 23.65 22.82
C HIS A 318 11.79 22.75 22.59
N GLU A 319 12.06 21.81 23.49
CA GLU A 319 13.26 20.96 23.43
C GLU A 319 13.05 19.74 22.53
N THR A 320 11.86 19.14 22.59
CA THR A 320 11.61 17.80 22.04
C THR A 320 10.46 17.73 21.05
N GLY A 321 9.69 18.82 20.88
CA GLY A 321 8.54 18.88 20.00
C GLY A 321 8.95 18.77 18.53
N ILE A 322 8.53 17.70 17.86
CA ILE A 322 9.02 17.37 16.51
C ILE A 322 8.48 18.30 15.43
N TYR A 323 7.45 19.09 15.71
CA TYR A 323 6.72 19.86 14.70
C TYR A 323 7.14 21.34 14.66
N VAL A 324 7.97 21.79 15.60
CA VAL A 324 8.34 23.21 15.77
C VAL A 324 9.80 23.48 15.38
N PRO A 325 10.20 24.74 15.14
CA PRO A 325 11.61 25.12 15.06
C PRO A 325 12.38 24.69 16.31
N GLY A 326 11.82 24.98 17.49
CA GLY A 326 12.34 24.52 18.80
C GLY A 326 13.75 24.99 19.14
N ALA A 327 14.33 24.35 20.16
CA ALA A 327 15.64 24.67 20.73
C ALA A 327 16.79 24.53 19.73
N LEU A 328 16.61 23.69 18.71
CA LEU A 328 17.62 23.42 17.68
C LEU A 328 17.55 24.39 16.51
N TYR A 329 16.65 25.38 16.54
CA TYR A 329 16.53 26.33 15.45
C TYR A 329 17.73 27.28 15.40
N ALA A 330 18.41 27.30 14.26
CA ALA A 330 19.47 28.24 13.98
C ALA A 330 19.28 28.85 12.59
N ASN A 331 19.29 30.18 12.50
CA ASN A 331 19.15 30.90 11.24
C ASN A 331 20.53 31.13 10.60
N GLU A 332 21.11 30.04 10.08
CA GLU A 332 22.50 30.00 9.61
C GLU A 332 22.62 30.06 8.08
N SER A 333 21.55 29.72 7.36
CA SER A 333 21.48 29.75 5.89
C SER A 333 20.50 30.82 5.39
N PRO A 334 20.80 31.49 4.25
CA PRO A 334 19.81 32.31 3.55
C PRO A 334 18.63 31.48 3.03
N ASN A 335 18.84 30.18 2.80
CA ASN A 335 17.80 29.24 2.41
C ASN A 335 17.14 28.67 3.66
N PHE A 336 15.92 29.14 3.98
CA PHE A 336 15.26 28.78 5.24
C PHE A 336 15.03 27.27 5.44
N TRP A 337 15.00 26.49 4.36
CA TRP A 337 14.82 25.03 4.41
C TRP A 337 16.08 24.26 4.81
N GLU A 338 17.25 24.91 4.78
CA GLU A 338 18.52 24.35 5.26
C GLU A 338 18.73 24.61 6.76
N ASN A 339 17.99 25.58 7.32
CA ASN A 339 18.11 25.92 8.74
C ASN A 339 17.66 24.73 9.60
N PRO A 340 18.52 24.28 10.54
CA PRO A 340 18.16 23.20 11.45
C PRO A 340 16.99 23.62 12.35
N GLY A 341 16.32 22.63 12.92
CA GLY A 341 15.28 22.79 13.93
C GLY A 341 14.92 21.43 14.51
N ASN A 342 14.01 21.39 15.48
CA ASN A 342 13.50 20.11 15.99
C ASN A 342 12.86 19.31 14.85
N TYR A 343 12.15 19.98 13.94
CA TYR A 343 11.56 19.35 12.75
C TYR A 343 12.58 18.72 11.79
N SER A 344 13.86 19.10 11.84
CA SER A 344 14.87 18.59 10.90
C SER A 344 15.52 17.28 11.38
N GLN A 345 15.26 16.88 12.63
CA GLN A 345 15.92 15.76 13.28
C GLN A 345 15.43 14.39 12.78
N ARG A 346 16.20 13.35 13.09
CA ARG A 346 16.06 11.99 12.53
C ARG A 346 16.33 10.93 13.59
N GLY A 347 16.01 9.68 13.28
CA GLY A 347 16.28 8.54 14.16
C GLY A 347 15.19 8.29 15.19
N MET A 348 15.36 7.22 15.96
CA MET A 348 14.39 6.73 16.93
C MET A 348 14.13 7.75 18.05
N GLU A 349 15.17 8.48 18.46
CA GLU A 349 15.10 9.55 19.48
C GLU A 349 14.16 10.70 19.10
N TRP A 350 13.78 10.81 17.82
CA TRP A 350 12.86 11.81 17.28
C TRP A 350 11.55 11.22 16.77
N GLU A 351 11.28 9.95 17.10
CA GLU A 351 9.97 9.32 16.96
C GLU A 351 9.18 9.57 18.26
N ARG A 352 7.87 9.82 18.13
CA ARG A 352 6.99 10.12 19.27
C ARG A 352 5.82 9.16 19.31
N PRO A 353 5.39 8.71 20.50
CA PRO A 353 4.21 7.87 20.62
C PRO A 353 2.95 8.66 20.23
N ALA A 354 2.05 8.02 19.51
CA ALA A 354 0.72 8.52 19.22
C ALA A 354 -0.28 7.37 19.13
N HIS A 355 -1.56 7.70 19.16
CA HIS A 355 -2.64 6.80 18.80
C HIS A 355 -3.26 7.29 17.49
N ILE A 356 -3.49 6.39 16.55
CA ILE A 356 -4.12 6.69 15.26
C ILE A 356 -5.46 5.98 15.15
N GLU A 357 -6.48 6.70 14.71
CA GLU A 357 -7.76 6.15 14.25
C GLU A 357 -7.97 6.53 12.79
N PHE A 358 -8.44 5.59 11.98
CA PHE A 358 -8.76 5.79 10.58
C PHE A 358 -10.24 5.51 10.33
N PHE A 359 -10.90 6.41 9.60
CA PHE A 359 -12.29 6.29 9.18
C PHE A 359 -12.35 6.35 7.66
N GLU A 360 -13.10 5.43 7.06
CA GLU A 360 -13.37 5.40 5.62
C GLU A 360 -14.18 6.64 5.18
N ASP A 361 -14.26 6.88 3.87
CA ASP A 361 -15.00 8.02 3.29
C ASP A 361 -16.52 7.98 3.55
N ASP A 362 -17.07 6.78 3.80
CA ASP A 362 -18.44 6.59 4.27
C ASP A 362 -18.61 6.74 5.80
N GLY A 363 -17.53 7.07 6.52
CA GLY A 363 -17.48 7.22 7.97
C GLY A 363 -17.32 5.92 8.76
N THR A 364 -17.21 4.78 8.09
CA THR A 364 -17.00 3.48 8.74
C THR A 364 -15.62 3.44 9.42
N PRO A 365 -15.51 2.98 10.68
CA PRO A 365 -14.20 2.80 11.33
C PRO A 365 -13.35 1.74 10.62
N GLY A 366 -12.12 2.10 10.26
CA GLY A 366 -11.15 1.20 9.65
C GLY A 366 -10.24 0.51 10.67
N PHE A 367 -9.26 1.26 11.22
CA PHE A 367 -8.33 0.76 12.25
C PHE A 367 -8.10 1.79 13.36
N SER A 368 -7.68 1.29 14.53
CA SER A 368 -7.34 2.08 15.72
C SER A 368 -6.14 1.42 16.37
N GLU A 369 -4.99 2.09 16.38
CA GLU A 369 -3.71 1.50 16.77
C GLU A 369 -2.78 2.52 17.46
N ASP A 370 -1.92 2.02 18.34
CA ASP A 370 -0.81 2.79 18.90
C ASP A 370 0.39 2.72 17.93
N VAL A 371 0.97 3.89 17.62
CA VAL A 371 1.97 4.08 16.57
C VAL A 371 3.09 5.02 17.00
N GLY A 372 4.22 4.94 16.30
CA GLY A 372 5.24 5.97 16.32
C GLY A 372 5.01 6.99 15.20
N ILE A 373 5.14 8.27 15.49
CA ILE A 373 5.10 9.35 14.49
C ILE A 373 6.41 10.12 14.45
N ARG A 374 6.84 10.51 13.24
CA ARG A 374 8.04 11.34 13.03
C ARG A 374 7.90 12.21 11.80
N ILE A 375 8.54 13.37 11.79
CA ILE A 375 8.61 14.21 10.58
C ILE A 375 9.28 13.45 9.42
N TYR A 376 8.67 13.56 8.24
CA TYR A 376 9.14 12.98 6.98
C TYR A 376 9.54 14.06 5.96
N GLY A 377 10.47 13.71 5.06
CA GLY A 377 10.96 14.59 3.98
C GLY A 377 12.43 14.98 4.15
N ALA A 378 12.83 16.02 3.43
CA ALA A 378 14.15 16.67 3.54
C ALA A 378 13.97 18.19 3.72
N ALA A 379 14.08 18.98 2.65
CA ALA A 379 13.86 20.43 2.69
C ALA A 379 12.45 20.81 3.19
N THR A 380 11.43 20.03 2.79
CA THR A 380 10.02 20.27 3.14
C THR A 380 9.70 20.18 4.63
N ARG A 381 10.63 19.68 5.46
CA ARG A 381 10.47 19.68 6.92
C ARG A 381 10.39 21.08 7.51
N ALA A 382 10.98 22.08 6.85
CA ALA A 382 10.93 23.46 7.27
C ALA A 382 9.60 24.16 6.91
N ASN A 383 8.77 23.56 6.05
CA ASN A 383 7.50 24.14 5.64
C ASN A 383 6.50 24.18 6.83
N PRO A 384 5.52 25.11 6.82
CA PRO A 384 4.50 25.19 7.89
C PRO A 384 3.75 23.88 8.08
N LEU A 385 3.31 23.28 6.97
CA LEU A 385 2.64 22.00 6.96
C LEU A 385 3.68 20.89 6.70
N LYS A 386 3.74 19.89 7.59
CA LYS A 386 4.78 18.85 7.57
C LYS A 386 4.19 17.47 7.34
N SER A 387 4.95 16.67 6.61
CA SER A 387 4.63 15.26 6.39
C SER A 387 4.98 14.45 7.63
N LEU A 388 4.15 13.47 7.98
CA LEU A 388 4.35 12.58 9.11
C LEU A 388 4.53 11.16 8.60
N ARG A 389 5.61 10.50 9.01
CA ARG A 389 5.75 9.05 8.92
C ARG A 389 4.98 8.43 10.08
N VAL A 390 4.14 7.45 9.80
CA VAL A 390 3.42 6.61 10.78
C VAL A 390 4.07 5.23 10.79
N GLN A 391 4.50 4.77 11.96
CA GLN A 391 5.28 3.54 12.15
C GLN A 391 4.53 2.57 13.07
N PHE A 392 4.30 1.36 12.60
CA PHE A 392 3.74 0.29 13.42
C PHE A 392 4.88 -0.48 14.05
N ARG A 393 5.01 -0.42 15.38
CA ARG A 393 6.09 -1.11 16.12
C ARG A 393 5.54 -1.84 17.33
N LYS A 394 6.18 -2.94 17.71
CA LYS A 394 5.79 -3.72 18.90
C LYS A 394 5.96 -2.96 20.21
N GLU A 395 6.80 -1.93 20.22
CA GLU A 395 6.97 -1.05 21.37
C GLU A 395 5.78 -0.11 21.60
N TYR A 396 4.99 0.18 20.56
CA TYR A 396 3.78 0.99 20.65
C TYR A 396 2.52 0.13 20.64
N GLY A 397 2.41 -0.81 19.69
CA GLY A 397 1.20 -1.59 19.43
C GLY A 397 1.49 -2.91 18.71
N LYS A 398 0.72 -3.22 17.66
CA LYS A 398 0.78 -4.53 16.97
C LYS A 398 2.07 -4.79 16.20
N GLY A 399 2.85 -3.76 15.89
CA GLY A 399 4.09 -3.90 15.11
C GLY A 399 3.93 -4.00 13.61
N LYS A 400 2.68 -4.10 13.11
CA LYS A 400 2.32 -4.08 11.71
C LYS A 400 0.84 -3.68 11.60
N LEU A 401 0.49 -2.95 10.56
CA LEU A 401 -0.90 -2.73 10.19
C LEU A 401 -1.38 -3.90 9.33
N GLU A 402 -2.54 -4.45 9.66
CA GLU A 402 -3.26 -5.42 8.82
C GLU A 402 -4.58 -4.76 8.40
N TYR A 403 -4.54 -4.01 7.29
CA TYR A 403 -5.66 -3.25 6.77
C TYR A 403 -5.46 -2.93 5.29
N PRO A 404 -6.47 -3.06 4.41
CA PRO A 404 -6.37 -2.70 2.99
C PRO A 404 -6.36 -1.17 2.80
N LEU A 405 -5.28 -0.53 3.24
CA LEU A 405 -5.13 0.93 3.31
C LEU A 405 -5.31 1.60 1.94
N PHE A 406 -4.84 0.93 0.89
CA PHE A 406 -4.99 1.33 -0.50
C PHE A 406 -5.89 0.32 -1.23
N PRO A 407 -7.15 0.68 -1.50
CA PRO A 407 -8.04 -0.18 -2.27
C PRO A 407 -7.43 -0.55 -3.63
N GLY A 408 -7.42 -1.84 -3.96
CA GLY A 408 -6.94 -2.37 -5.24
C GLY A 408 -5.49 -2.88 -5.24
N LEU A 409 -4.71 -2.66 -4.18
CA LEU A 409 -3.42 -3.34 -4.03
C LEU A 409 -3.61 -4.84 -3.71
N PRO A 410 -2.70 -5.72 -4.17
CA PRO A 410 -2.78 -7.15 -3.89
C PRO A 410 -2.26 -7.54 -2.49
N TYR A 411 -1.91 -6.55 -1.65
CA TYR A 411 -1.44 -6.71 -0.27
C TYR A 411 -2.11 -5.69 0.65
N ASP A 412 -2.26 -6.06 1.92
CA ASP A 412 -3.00 -5.32 2.95
C ASP A 412 -2.22 -5.20 4.27
N GLN A 413 -0.90 -5.38 4.22
CA GLN A 413 -0.04 -5.31 5.39
C GLN A 413 1.04 -4.26 5.24
N PHE A 414 1.20 -3.41 6.25
CA PHE A 414 2.12 -2.27 6.20
C PHE A 414 2.92 -2.13 7.50
N ASP A 415 4.25 -2.12 7.40
CA ASP A 415 5.13 -1.75 8.52
C ASP A 415 5.03 -0.23 8.81
N SER A 416 4.78 0.57 7.77
CA SER A 416 4.64 2.03 7.89
C SER A 416 3.96 2.66 6.67
N PHE A 417 3.47 3.89 6.83
CA PHE A 417 3.07 4.75 5.71
C PHE A 417 3.43 6.20 6.00
N VAL A 418 3.21 7.08 5.02
CA VAL A 418 3.43 8.52 5.17
C VAL A 418 2.12 9.28 4.97
N LEU A 419 1.80 10.18 5.88
CA LEU A 419 0.86 11.29 5.68
C LEU A 419 1.65 12.44 5.04
N ARG A 420 1.68 12.49 3.70
CA ARG A 420 2.50 13.43 2.91
C ARG A 420 1.72 14.70 2.53
N THR A 421 2.38 15.84 2.60
CA THR A 421 1.79 17.18 2.38
C THR A 421 2.01 17.67 0.95
N ALA A 422 1.93 16.78 -0.03
CA ALA A 422 2.27 17.02 -1.45
C ALA A 422 3.73 17.45 -1.76
N GLY A 423 4.64 17.44 -0.79
CA GLY A 423 6.06 17.73 -1.04
C GLY A 423 6.29 19.22 -1.33
N ASN A 424 7.00 19.55 -2.40
CA ASN A 424 7.17 20.94 -2.81
C ASN A 424 5.94 21.50 -3.54
N ASP A 425 5.03 20.65 -4.02
CA ASP A 425 3.73 21.04 -4.61
C ASP A 425 2.68 21.43 -3.53
N TYR A 426 3.08 21.57 -2.26
CA TYR A 426 2.17 21.94 -1.15
C TYR A 426 1.52 23.32 -1.30
N ASP A 427 2.23 24.25 -1.95
CA ASP A 427 1.72 25.58 -2.31
C ASP A 427 1.10 25.61 -3.73
N GLY A 428 1.10 24.46 -4.43
CA GLY A 428 0.78 24.31 -5.84
C GLY A 428 -0.57 23.62 -6.11
N ALA A 429 -0.52 22.52 -6.87
CA ALA A 429 -1.72 21.74 -7.22
C ALA A 429 -2.13 20.75 -6.12
N TYR A 430 -1.23 20.46 -5.18
CA TYR A 430 -1.38 19.51 -4.08
C TYR A 430 -1.54 18.03 -4.50
N LEU A 431 -1.30 17.70 -5.77
CA LEU A 431 -1.54 16.36 -6.35
C LEU A 431 -0.47 15.89 -7.33
N ARG A 432 0.52 16.73 -7.67
CA ARG A 432 1.40 16.57 -8.83
C ARG A 432 2.20 15.27 -8.83
N ASP A 433 2.87 14.95 -7.72
CA ASP A 433 3.67 13.72 -7.61
C ASP A 433 2.82 12.45 -7.83
N ALA A 434 1.68 12.36 -7.14
CA ALA A 434 0.77 11.22 -7.29
C ALA A 434 0.15 11.17 -8.69
N PHE A 435 -0.20 12.33 -9.25
CA PHE A 435 -0.77 12.44 -10.59
C PHE A 435 0.19 11.89 -11.64
N MET A 436 1.45 12.30 -11.60
CA MET A 436 2.46 11.86 -12.55
C MET A 436 2.70 10.36 -12.47
N GLN A 437 2.88 9.83 -11.26
CA GLN A 437 3.01 8.39 -11.06
C GLN A 437 1.79 7.61 -11.56
N SER A 438 0.58 8.15 -11.38
CA SER A 438 -0.65 7.50 -11.85
C SER A 438 -0.67 7.27 -13.38
N LEU A 439 0.06 8.06 -14.17
CA LEU A 439 0.11 7.91 -15.63
C LEU A 439 0.85 6.64 -16.09
N LEU A 440 1.58 5.99 -15.17
CA LEU A 440 2.47 4.87 -15.43
C LEU A 440 1.85 3.50 -15.15
N ASP A 441 0.55 3.43 -14.88
CA ASP A 441 -0.24 2.20 -14.63
C ASP A 441 -0.18 1.15 -15.77
N GLU A 442 0.10 1.56 -17.00
CA GLU A 442 0.33 0.66 -18.15
C GLU A 442 1.79 0.15 -18.25
N THR A 443 2.68 0.61 -17.37
CA THR A 443 4.09 0.19 -17.31
C THR A 443 4.32 -0.83 -16.21
N ARG A 444 5.55 -1.37 -16.14
CA ARG A 444 6.00 -2.19 -14.99
C ARG A 444 6.80 -1.41 -13.97
N LEU A 445 6.83 -0.08 -14.08
CA LEU A 445 7.55 0.75 -13.12
C LEU A 445 6.91 0.60 -11.74
N ASP A 446 7.77 0.54 -10.73
CA ASP A 446 7.31 0.75 -9.38
C ASP A 446 6.84 2.20 -9.23
N THR A 447 5.61 2.35 -8.77
CA THR A 447 5.02 3.60 -8.31
C THR A 447 4.56 3.41 -6.87
N LEU A 448 4.46 4.52 -6.14
CA LEU A 448 3.99 4.53 -4.76
C LEU A 448 2.49 4.83 -4.74
N ALA A 449 1.71 4.04 -4.01
CA ALA A 449 0.26 4.22 -3.92
C ALA A 449 -0.11 5.54 -3.25
N TYR A 450 -1.30 6.04 -3.60
CA TYR A 450 -1.82 7.35 -3.23
C TYR A 450 -3.24 7.22 -2.69
N ARG A 451 -3.52 7.86 -1.55
CA ARG A 451 -4.89 8.05 -1.06
C ARG A 451 -4.99 9.36 -0.27
N PRO A 452 -5.75 10.37 -0.71
CA PRO A 452 -5.92 11.60 0.05
C PRO A 452 -6.84 11.37 1.25
N ALA A 453 -6.56 12.05 2.37
CA ALA A 453 -7.32 11.97 3.61
C ALA A 453 -7.30 13.31 4.35
N ILE A 454 -8.29 13.54 5.21
CA ILE A 454 -8.28 14.65 6.16
C ILE A 454 -7.57 14.22 7.44
N LEU A 455 -6.57 14.99 7.85
CA LEU A 455 -5.88 14.78 9.13
C LEU A 455 -6.49 15.66 10.22
N PHE A 456 -6.69 15.06 11.40
CA PHE A 456 -6.92 15.72 12.67
C PHE A 456 -5.80 15.42 13.65
N ILE A 457 -5.38 16.42 14.43
CA ILE A 457 -4.41 16.25 15.52
C ILE A 457 -5.06 16.72 16.82
N ASN A 458 -5.14 15.82 17.80
CA ASN A 458 -5.88 15.99 19.06
C ASN A 458 -7.26 16.62 18.86
N GLY A 459 -7.94 16.18 17.80
CA GLY A 459 -9.27 16.64 17.43
C GLY A 459 -9.31 17.95 16.63
N GLU A 460 -8.24 18.70 16.43
CA GLU A 460 -8.28 19.89 15.56
C GLU A 460 -8.03 19.55 14.09
N TYR A 461 -8.85 20.10 13.19
CA TYR A 461 -8.66 19.95 11.74
C TYR A 461 -7.27 20.46 11.35
N TRP A 462 -6.50 19.57 10.72
CA TRP A 462 -5.15 19.85 10.31
C TRP A 462 -5.02 20.05 8.81
N GLY A 463 -5.88 19.47 7.98
CA GLY A 463 -5.85 19.66 6.53
C GLY A 463 -5.80 18.36 5.74
N ILE A 464 -5.58 18.49 4.44
CA ILE A 464 -5.44 17.36 3.50
C ILE A 464 -4.02 16.80 3.59
N HIS A 465 -3.91 15.50 3.84
CA HIS A 465 -2.68 14.74 3.75
C HIS A 465 -2.86 13.55 2.80
N ASN A 466 -1.85 13.28 2.01
CA ASN A 466 -1.81 12.15 1.10
C ASN A 466 -1.22 10.96 1.85
N ILE A 467 -2.01 9.92 2.12
CA ILE A 467 -1.48 8.62 2.53
C ILE A 467 -0.66 8.08 1.35
N ARG A 468 0.62 7.77 1.59
CA ARG A 468 1.57 7.29 0.59
C ARG A 468 2.32 6.07 1.09
N GLU A 469 2.57 5.14 0.18
CA GLU A 469 3.65 4.16 0.35
C GLU A 469 5.01 4.86 0.37
N ARG A 470 6.03 4.13 0.83
CA ARG A 470 7.41 4.58 0.86
C ARG A 470 8.27 3.51 0.19
N GLY A 471 8.98 3.86 -0.88
CA GLY A 471 9.84 2.91 -1.59
C GLY A 471 11.12 2.57 -0.83
N ASP A 472 11.01 1.99 0.35
CA ASP A 472 12.10 1.57 1.21
C ASP A 472 12.10 0.02 1.34
N PRO A 473 12.96 -0.58 2.18
CA PRO A 473 13.00 -2.04 2.30
C PRO A 473 11.67 -2.70 2.68
N ASP A 474 10.78 -1.99 3.39
CA ASP A 474 9.47 -2.51 3.76
C ASP A 474 8.60 -2.73 2.51
N TYR A 475 8.55 -1.73 1.62
CA TYR A 475 7.81 -1.82 0.35
C TYR A 475 8.24 -3.00 -0.53
N PHE A 476 9.53 -3.23 -0.70
CA PHE A 476 9.99 -4.34 -1.54
C PHE A 476 9.75 -5.70 -0.89
N SER A 477 9.75 -5.75 0.44
CA SER A 477 9.34 -6.95 1.18
C SER A 477 7.86 -7.24 1.03
N GLU A 478 7.01 -6.22 1.18
CA GLU A 478 5.55 -6.32 1.08
C GLU A 478 5.10 -6.65 -0.36
N LYS A 479 5.66 -5.98 -1.36
CA LYS A 479 5.26 -6.12 -2.77
C LYS A 479 5.85 -7.35 -3.48
N TYR A 480 7.12 -7.65 -3.23
CA TYR A 480 7.86 -8.71 -3.95
C TYR A 480 8.21 -9.92 -3.09
N GLY A 481 7.97 -9.88 -1.78
CA GLY A 481 8.34 -10.96 -0.86
C GLY A 481 9.85 -11.14 -0.75
N ILE A 482 10.62 -10.07 -0.95
CA ILE A 482 12.08 -10.07 -0.83
C ILE A 482 12.43 -9.94 0.66
N ASP A 483 13.34 -10.78 1.15
CA ASP A 483 13.88 -10.60 2.50
C ASP A 483 14.71 -9.31 2.51
N LYS A 484 14.50 -8.45 3.52
CA LYS A 484 15.18 -7.15 3.62
C LYS A 484 16.72 -7.29 3.65
N SER A 485 17.24 -8.44 4.08
CA SER A 485 18.68 -8.77 4.03
C SER A 485 19.19 -9.20 2.65
N GLU A 486 18.30 -9.56 1.74
CA GLU A 486 18.59 -9.91 0.34
C GLU A 486 18.24 -8.76 -0.63
N LEU A 487 18.02 -7.54 -0.11
CA LEU A 487 17.69 -6.37 -0.92
C LEU A 487 18.89 -5.41 -1.01
N ASP A 488 19.40 -5.25 -2.23
CA ASP A 488 20.25 -4.10 -2.57
C ASP A 488 19.33 -2.94 -2.99
N LEU A 489 19.28 -1.87 -2.19
CA LEU A 489 18.51 -0.65 -2.47
C LEU A 489 19.45 0.54 -2.44
N LEU A 490 19.53 1.24 -3.57
CA LEU A 490 20.44 2.36 -3.76
C LEU A 490 19.67 3.63 -4.13
N GLU A 491 20.24 4.77 -3.78
CA GLU A 491 19.76 6.08 -4.21
C GLU A 491 20.87 6.94 -4.82
N ASP A 492 20.46 7.90 -5.65
CA ASP A 492 21.32 8.87 -6.33
C ASP A 492 22.58 8.24 -6.94
N ASN A 493 23.77 8.62 -6.47
CA ASN A 493 25.05 8.13 -6.99
C ASN A 493 25.47 6.79 -6.36
N ALA A 494 24.57 5.80 -6.41
CA ALA A 494 24.75 4.47 -5.81
C ALA A 494 25.04 4.50 -4.29
N GLU A 495 24.44 5.48 -3.61
CA GLU A 495 24.45 5.56 -2.15
C GLU A 495 23.60 4.43 -1.57
N ILE A 496 24.09 3.79 -0.51
CA ILE A 496 23.45 2.60 0.05
C ILE A 496 22.32 3.01 0.98
N VAL A 497 21.09 2.65 0.61
CA VAL A 497 19.93 2.65 1.52
C VAL A 497 19.87 1.33 2.28
N SER A 498 20.07 0.20 1.58
CA SER A 498 20.25 -1.14 2.15
C SER A 498 21.07 -2.05 1.23
N GLY A 499 21.67 -3.10 1.77
CA GLY A 499 22.44 -4.08 1.00
C GLY A 499 23.80 -3.55 0.53
N SER A 500 24.15 -3.81 -0.74
CA SER A 500 25.45 -3.50 -1.34
C SER A 500 25.32 -2.76 -2.66
N ASN A 501 26.30 -1.89 -2.97
CA ASN A 501 26.43 -1.23 -4.26
C ASN A 501 27.48 -1.88 -5.19
N GLU A 502 28.19 -2.92 -4.74
CA GLU A 502 29.31 -3.53 -5.46
C GLU A 502 28.92 -4.03 -6.86
N HIS A 503 27.76 -4.68 -7.00
CA HIS A 503 27.27 -5.18 -8.28
C HIS A 503 26.99 -4.04 -9.26
N TYR A 504 26.45 -2.92 -8.80
CA TYR A 504 26.19 -1.76 -9.65
C TYR A 504 27.48 -1.07 -10.05
N LEU A 505 28.40 -0.84 -9.10
CA LEU A 505 29.69 -0.22 -9.39
C LEU A 505 30.54 -1.05 -10.36
N ALA A 506 30.49 -2.39 -10.26
CA ALA A 506 31.14 -3.29 -11.22
C ALA A 506 30.56 -3.16 -12.63
N LEU A 507 29.24 -3.02 -12.77
CA LEU A 507 28.57 -2.76 -14.05
C LEU A 507 29.02 -1.42 -14.65
N ILE A 508 29.05 -0.36 -13.85
CA ILE A 508 29.49 0.97 -14.29
C ILE A 508 30.97 0.96 -14.69
N ASP A 509 31.85 0.33 -13.91
CA ASP A 509 33.27 0.18 -14.24
C ASP A 509 33.48 -0.61 -15.55
N MET A 510 32.70 -1.66 -15.76
CA MET A 510 32.70 -2.44 -17.00
C MET A 510 32.31 -1.59 -18.21
N LEU A 511 31.26 -0.78 -18.11
CA LEU A 511 30.82 0.15 -19.16
C LEU A 511 31.80 1.30 -19.42
N ARG A 512 32.60 1.70 -18.43
CA ARG A 512 33.67 2.70 -18.64
C ARG A 512 34.87 2.12 -19.41
N LYS A 513 35.03 0.80 -19.45
CA LYS A 513 36.19 0.11 -20.03
C LYS A 513 35.89 -0.61 -21.35
N ARG A 514 34.62 -0.92 -21.62
CA ARG A 514 34.21 -1.75 -22.77
C ARG A 514 33.16 -1.03 -23.60
N ASP A 515 33.21 -1.22 -24.91
CA ASP A 515 32.28 -0.59 -25.86
C ASP A 515 30.91 -1.30 -25.83
N ILE A 516 29.86 -0.54 -25.51
CA ILE A 516 28.47 -1.02 -25.46
C ILE A 516 27.90 -1.44 -26.83
N ARG A 517 28.59 -1.10 -27.92
CA ARG A 517 28.28 -1.59 -29.28
C ARG A 517 28.66 -3.06 -29.47
N ASP A 518 29.48 -3.64 -28.59
CA ASP A 518 29.75 -5.09 -28.58
C ASP A 518 28.52 -5.86 -28.08
N PRO A 519 27.93 -6.78 -28.88
CA PRO A 519 26.77 -7.58 -28.47
C PRO A 519 27.00 -8.38 -27.17
N ALA A 520 28.24 -8.79 -26.89
CA ALA A 520 28.57 -9.50 -25.66
C ALA A 520 28.54 -8.58 -24.43
N VAL A 521 28.90 -7.30 -24.59
CA VAL A 521 28.76 -6.27 -23.55
C VAL A 521 27.28 -5.99 -23.32
N TYR A 522 26.53 -5.72 -24.38
CA TYR A 522 25.11 -5.41 -24.27
C TYR A 522 24.30 -6.57 -23.65
N LYS A 523 24.66 -7.82 -23.95
CA LYS A 523 24.09 -9.00 -23.28
C LYS A 523 24.33 -8.97 -21.77
N GLN A 524 25.55 -8.67 -21.31
CA GLN A 524 25.85 -8.58 -19.87
C GLN A 524 25.05 -7.46 -19.19
N VAL A 525 24.81 -6.34 -19.87
CA VAL A 525 23.93 -5.28 -19.37
C VAL A 525 22.49 -5.79 -19.24
N ASN A 526 21.95 -6.52 -20.22
CA ASN A 526 20.60 -7.09 -20.14
C ASN A 526 20.44 -8.12 -18.99
N GLU A 527 21.52 -8.82 -18.64
CA GLU A 527 21.56 -9.74 -17.50
C GLU A 527 21.69 -8.99 -16.15
N ALA A 528 22.18 -7.74 -16.15
CA ALA A 528 22.36 -6.93 -14.95
C ALA A 528 21.22 -5.93 -14.69
N ILE A 529 20.57 -5.42 -15.75
CA ILE A 529 19.53 -4.39 -15.72
C ILE A 529 18.28 -4.91 -16.42
N ASP A 530 17.12 -4.64 -15.83
CA ASP A 530 15.85 -4.76 -16.55
C ASP A 530 15.70 -3.58 -17.53
N ILE A 531 16.12 -3.79 -18.79
CA ILE A 531 16.20 -2.73 -19.80
C ILE A 531 14.84 -2.10 -20.10
N ASP A 532 13.74 -2.87 -20.05
CA ASP A 532 12.40 -2.31 -20.28
C ASP A 532 11.99 -1.36 -19.14
N ASN A 533 12.25 -1.76 -17.89
CA ASN A 533 12.04 -0.91 -16.73
C ASN A 533 12.92 0.36 -16.80
N PHE A 534 14.20 0.23 -17.16
CA PHE A 534 15.09 1.38 -17.29
C PHE A 534 14.66 2.35 -18.39
N ILE A 535 14.20 1.84 -19.55
CA ILE A 535 13.65 2.68 -20.62
C ILE A 535 12.40 3.41 -20.12
N ASP A 536 11.43 2.69 -19.54
CA ASP A 536 10.20 3.30 -19.03
C ASP A 536 10.51 4.40 -18.00
N TYR A 537 11.48 4.17 -17.11
CA TYR A 537 11.89 5.13 -16.08
C TYR A 537 12.42 6.43 -16.70
N ASN A 538 13.35 6.32 -17.65
CA ASN A 538 13.93 7.50 -18.30
C ASN A 538 12.89 8.22 -19.16
N VAL A 539 12.07 7.47 -19.91
CA VAL A 539 10.98 8.07 -20.71
C VAL A 539 10.01 8.84 -19.82
N ALA A 540 9.62 8.28 -18.67
CA ALA A 540 8.77 8.96 -17.71
C ALA A 540 9.40 10.26 -17.20
N GLN A 541 10.61 10.22 -16.63
CA GLN A 541 11.28 11.40 -16.08
C GLN A 541 11.51 12.50 -17.13
N ILE A 542 11.93 12.11 -18.34
CA ILE A 542 12.13 13.04 -19.46
C ILE A 542 10.80 13.65 -19.89
N TYR A 543 9.76 12.84 -20.10
CA TYR A 543 8.45 13.34 -20.52
C TYR A 543 7.87 14.30 -19.48
N PHE A 544 7.99 13.94 -18.21
CA PHE A 544 7.56 14.68 -17.04
C PHE A 544 8.21 16.05 -16.88
N ASP A 545 9.37 16.25 -17.51
CA ASP A 545 10.19 17.44 -17.28
C ASP A 545 10.54 17.59 -15.79
N ASN A 546 10.93 16.48 -15.14
CA ASN A 546 11.32 16.52 -13.73
C ASN A 546 12.67 17.24 -13.59
N SER A 547 12.64 18.53 -13.23
CA SER A 547 13.81 19.39 -13.21
C SER A 547 14.74 19.19 -11.99
N ASP A 548 14.42 18.25 -11.08
CA ASP A 548 15.31 17.83 -10.00
C ASP A 548 15.95 16.46 -10.26
N TRP A 549 15.71 15.89 -11.44
CA TRP A 549 16.34 14.68 -11.98
C TRP A 549 17.20 15.10 -13.19
N PRO A 550 18.34 14.45 -13.52
CA PRO A 550 18.81 13.14 -13.06
C PRO A 550 19.79 13.14 -11.88
N GLY A 551 20.19 14.26 -11.32
CA GLY A 551 21.20 14.32 -10.25
C GLY A 551 20.66 14.01 -8.86
N ASN A 552 19.33 13.94 -8.73
CA ASN A 552 18.61 13.66 -7.50
C ASN A 552 17.31 12.90 -7.82
N ASN A 553 16.60 12.45 -6.80
CA ASN A 553 15.35 11.69 -6.88
C ASN A 553 15.49 10.40 -7.69
N ILE A 554 16.63 9.72 -7.53
CA ILE A 554 16.86 8.40 -8.12
C ILE A 554 16.84 7.33 -7.04
N ARG A 555 16.08 6.25 -7.28
CA ARG A 555 16.12 5.05 -6.45
C ARG A 555 16.00 3.81 -7.32
N PHE A 556 16.86 2.84 -7.04
CA PHE A 556 16.95 1.62 -7.81
C PHE A 556 17.37 0.44 -6.94
N TRP A 557 16.91 -0.74 -7.32
CA TRP A 557 16.87 -1.89 -6.44
C TRP A 557 17.07 -3.20 -7.20
N ARG A 558 17.52 -4.22 -6.48
CA ARG A 558 17.52 -5.62 -6.92
C ARG A 558 17.45 -6.57 -5.73
N GLU A 559 16.95 -7.78 -5.99
CA GLU A 559 17.25 -8.92 -5.13
C GLU A 559 18.73 -9.29 -5.31
N SER A 560 19.47 -9.44 -4.21
CA SER A 560 20.92 -9.65 -4.19
C SER A 560 21.29 -11.10 -4.52
N LYS A 561 21.03 -11.49 -5.77
CA LYS A 561 21.33 -12.83 -6.29
C LYS A 561 21.72 -12.80 -7.77
N PRO A 562 22.40 -13.84 -8.30
CA PRO A 562 22.72 -13.92 -9.73
C PRO A 562 21.48 -13.86 -10.62
N PHE A 563 21.66 -13.42 -11.87
CA PHE A 563 20.57 -13.35 -12.84
C PHE A 563 19.95 -14.73 -13.08
N ASP A 564 18.63 -14.81 -12.94
CA ASP A 564 17.85 -16.00 -13.27
C ASP A 564 16.60 -15.62 -14.08
N PRO A 565 16.59 -15.88 -15.40
CA PRO A 565 15.46 -15.54 -16.27
C PRO A 565 14.20 -16.38 -15.99
N SER A 566 14.30 -17.46 -15.21
CA SER A 566 13.15 -18.28 -14.83
C SER A 566 12.42 -17.77 -13.59
N SER A 567 13.05 -16.85 -12.85
CA SER A 567 12.46 -16.24 -11.66
C SER A 567 11.32 -15.26 -12.02
N PRO A 568 10.33 -15.08 -11.12
CA PRO A 568 9.30 -14.06 -11.29
C PRO A 568 9.86 -12.65 -11.46
N TYR A 569 9.05 -11.75 -12.03
CA TYR A 569 9.42 -10.33 -12.15
C TYR A 569 9.79 -9.74 -10.77
N GLY A 570 10.86 -8.94 -10.73
CA GLY A 570 11.39 -8.38 -9.48
C GLY A 570 12.28 -9.36 -8.69
N ARG A 571 12.26 -10.65 -9.03
CA ARG A 571 12.99 -11.72 -8.33
C ARG A 571 14.08 -12.34 -9.20
N ASP A 572 14.54 -11.69 -10.24
CA ASP A 572 15.49 -12.26 -11.20
C ASP A 572 16.93 -11.77 -11.00
N GLY A 573 17.21 -10.97 -9.97
CA GLY A 573 18.54 -10.44 -9.69
C GLY A 573 18.97 -9.21 -10.51
N ARG A 574 18.10 -8.67 -11.36
CA ARG A 574 18.37 -7.45 -12.17
C ARG A 574 18.03 -6.16 -11.43
N TRP A 575 18.80 -5.10 -11.71
CA TRP A 575 18.51 -3.72 -11.27
C TRP A 575 17.26 -3.16 -11.95
N ARG A 576 16.44 -2.47 -11.15
CA ARG A 576 15.20 -1.77 -11.54
C ARG A 576 15.11 -0.43 -10.85
N TRP A 577 14.48 0.54 -11.51
CA TRP A 577 14.24 1.88 -11.00
C TRP A 577 12.80 2.04 -10.54
N LEU A 578 12.65 2.77 -9.43
CA LEU A 578 11.38 3.21 -8.84
C LEU A 578 11.18 4.69 -9.20
N VAL A 579 9.95 5.07 -9.55
CA VAL A 579 9.59 6.49 -9.69
C VAL A 579 9.12 7.03 -8.34
N TYR A 580 9.76 8.10 -7.87
CA TYR A 580 9.33 8.84 -6.67
C TYR A 580 9.79 10.31 -6.74
N ASP A 581 9.19 11.16 -5.91
CA ASP A 581 9.53 12.59 -5.77
C ASP A 581 9.53 13.33 -7.13
N THR A 582 8.37 13.32 -7.77
CA THR A 582 8.21 13.87 -9.13
C THR A 582 7.58 15.26 -9.15
N ASP A 583 7.39 15.91 -7.99
CA ASP A 583 6.69 17.19 -7.91
C ASP A 583 7.34 18.33 -8.69
N PHE A 584 8.60 18.23 -9.12
CA PHE A 584 9.23 19.27 -9.96
C PHE A 584 8.80 19.20 -11.44
N GLY A 585 8.01 18.20 -11.84
CA GLY A 585 7.54 18.05 -13.22
C GLY A 585 6.23 18.75 -13.57
N PHE A 586 5.77 18.54 -14.80
CA PHE A 586 4.50 19.06 -15.35
C PHE A 586 4.34 20.59 -15.19
N GLY A 587 5.44 21.32 -15.34
CA GLY A 587 5.45 22.78 -15.31
C GLY A 587 5.26 23.40 -13.93
N MET A 588 5.79 22.78 -12.85
CA MET A 588 5.74 23.38 -11.51
C MET A 588 6.22 24.85 -11.51
N TYR A 589 7.34 25.13 -12.18
CA TYR A 589 8.01 26.44 -12.13
C TYR A 589 7.71 27.39 -13.29
N GLY A 590 6.99 26.96 -14.33
CA GLY A 590 6.76 27.81 -15.49
C GLY A 590 5.70 27.29 -16.44
N GLU A 591 5.01 28.23 -17.08
CA GLU A 591 3.94 27.96 -18.04
C GLU A 591 4.47 27.37 -19.35
N HIS A 592 5.74 27.58 -19.68
CA HIS A 592 6.36 27.11 -20.93
C HIS A 592 7.27 25.88 -20.76
N ASN A 593 7.33 25.29 -19.56
CA ASN A 593 8.16 24.10 -19.27
C ASN A 593 7.89 22.91 -20.20
N TYR A 594 6.71 22.84 -20.83
CA TYR A 594 6.43 21.80 -21.83
C TYR A 594 7.39 21.84 -23.03
N LEU A 595 8.09 22.96 -23.26
CA LEU A 595 9.14 23.14 -24.28
C LEU A 595 10.55 22.78 -23.80
N ASN A 596 10.75 22.38 -22.55
CA ASN A 596 12.09 22.07 -22.05
C ASN A 596 12.69 20.86 -22.76
N HIS A 597 13.98 20.96 -23.11
CA HIS A 597 14.77 19.92 -23.77
C HIS A 597 15.30 18.88 -22.77
N SER A 598 14.40 18.26 -22.00
CA SER A 598 14.76 17.33 -20.93
C SER A 598 15.51 16.07 -21.40
N LEU A 599 15.34 15.64 -22.67
CA LEU A 599 16.14 14.54 -23.25
C LEU A 599 17.61 14.94 -23.41
N GLU A 600 17.87 16.17 -23.86
CA GLU A 600 19.22 16.70 -23.99
C GLU A 600 19.85 16.87 -22.61
N GLN A 601 19.09 17.39 -21.64
CA GLN A 601 19.52 17.46 -20.24
C GLN A 601 19.90 16.06 -19.72
N ALA A 602 19.02 15.06 -19.90
CA ALA A 602 19.24 13.68 -19.45
C ALA A 602 20.48 12.99 -20.06
N THR A 603 21.06 13.54 -21.13
CA THR A 603 22.15 12.90 -21.89
C THR A 603 23.41 13.75 -22.01
N THR A 604 23.40 14.99 -21.49
CA THR A 604 24.54 15.90 -21.55
C THR A 604 25.68 15.38 -20.64
N PRO A 605 26.93 15.27 -21.15
CA PRO A 605 28.04 14.65 -20.42
C PRO A 605 28.61 15.49 -19.28
N TYR A 606 28.47 16.81 -19.38
CA TYR A 606 28.90 17.80 -18.40
C TYR A 606 27.85 18.92 -18.40
N GLY A 607 26.76 18.76 -17.66
CA GLY A 607 25.85 19.88 -17.45
C GLY A 607 26.58 20.98 -16.67
N PRO A 608 26.56 22.24 -17.10
CA PRO A 608 27.18 23.33 -16.34
C PRO A 608 26.45 23.65 -15.02
N GLU A 609 25.28 23.05 -14.77
CA GLU A 609 24.37 23.36 -13.67
C GLU A 609 23.72 22.08 -13.08
N TRP A 610 23.25 22.19 -11.83
CA TRP A 610 22.38 21.19 -11.19
C TRP A 610 21.10 20.97 -12.04
N PRO A 611 20.58 19.74 -12.16
CA PRO A 611 20.99 18.48 -11.53
C PRO A 611 21.72 17.51 -12.47
N ASN A 612 22.75 17.90 -13.24
CA ASN A 612 23.30 16.99 -14.30
C ASN A 612 24.77 16.60 -14.11
N PRO A 613 25.18 16.04 -12.94
CA PRO A 613 26.54 15.55 -12.76
C PRO A 613 26.84 14.37 -13.69
N GLU A 614 28.10 14.20 -14.11
CA GLU A 614 28.50 13.19 -15.12
C GLU A 614 27.97 11.78 -14.80
N TRP A 615 28.02 11.36 -13.54
CA TRP A 615 27.59 10.03 -13.13
C TRP A 615 26.11 9.77 -13.41
N SER A 616 25.26 10.81 -13.34
CA SER A 616 23.80 10.69 -13.44
C SER A 616 23.33 10.44 -14.87
N THR A 617 24.02 11.01 -15.86
CA THR A 617 23.68 10.87 -17.28
C THR A 617 24.51 9.78 -17.97
N PHE A 618 25.54 9.25 -17.31
CA PHE A 618 26.47 8.27 -17.88
C PHE A 618 25.75 7.02 -18.42
N LEU A 619 24.93 6.37 -17.61
CA LEU A 619 24.32 5.10 -18.00
C LEU A 619 23.39 5.25 -19.22
N LEU A 620 22.49 6.25 -19.20
CA LEU A 620 21.59 6.49 -20.34
C LEU A 620 22.37 6.86 -21.60
N ARG A 621 23.32 7.81 -21.51
CA ARG A 621 24.08 8.24 -22.71
C ARG A 621 24.85 7.08 -23.32
N THR A 622 25.47 6.23 -22.49
CA THR A 622 26.23 5.07 -22.96
C THR A 622 25.28 4.06 -23.61
N LEU A 623 24.15 3.74 -23.00
CA LEU A 623 23.21 2.79 -23.60
C LEU A 623 22.63 3.29 -24.94
N LEU A 624 22.42 4.60 -25.12
CA LEU A 624 21.98 5.19 -26.39
C LEU A 624 23.00 5.06 -27.54
N GLU A 625 24.26 4.71 -27.26
CA GLU A 625 25.24 4.39 -28.30
C GLU A 625 25.00 3.03 -28.96
N ASN A 626 24.26 2.13 -28.31
CA ASN A 626 23.86 0.83 -28.85
C ASN A 626 22.57 0.98 -29.68
N GLU A 627 22.58 0.50 -30.92
CA GLU A 627 21.48 0.74 -31.86
C GLU A 627 20.17 0.03 -31.47
N ASP A 628 20.25 -1.17 -30.88
CA ASP A 628 19.09 -1.91 -30.41
C ASP A 628 18.44 -1.19 -29.24
N PHE A 629 19.24 -0.74 -28.26
CA PHE A 629 18.75 0.05 -27.15
C PHE A 629 18.13 1.37 -27.63
N ARG A 630 18.83 2.11 -28.50
CA ARG A 630 18.35 3.39 -29.04
C ARG A 630 17.02 3.23 -29.79
N THR A 631 16.89 2.20 -30.62
CA THR A 631 15.65 1.89 -31.35
C THR A 631 14.51 1.57 -30.38
N ARG A 632 14.77 0.71 -29.38
CA ARG A 632 13.79 0.40 -28.33
C ARG A 632 13.38 1.62 -27.52
N PHE A 633 14.34 2.47 -27.16
CA PHE A 633 14.10 3.69 -26.39
C PHE A 633 13.17 4.65 -27.16
N VAL A 634 13.49 4.95 -28.42
CA VAL A 634 12.68 5.86 -29.25
C VAL A 634 11.28 5.29 -29.51
N ASN A 635 11.20 3.99 -29.85
CA ASN A 635 9.91 3.33 -30.06
C ASN A 635 9.06 3.28 -28.79
N ARG A 636 9.65 2.99 -27.63
CA ARG A 636 8.91 2.96 -26.37
C ARG A 636 8.45 4.35 -25.96
N PHE A 637 9.24 5.39 -26.24
CA PHE A 637 8.81 6.78 -26.05
C PHE A 637 7.58 7.10 -26.92
N ALA A 638 7.62 6.74 -28.20
CA ALA A 638 6.49 6.91 -29.11
C ALA A 638 5.26 6.11 -28.63
N ASP A 639 5.45 4.85 -28.21
CA ASP A 639 4.41 3.98 -27.69
C ASP A 639 3.69 4.62 -26.49
N LEU A 640 4.43 5.15 -25.51
CA LEU A 640 3.86 5.82 -24.35
C LEU A 640 3.18 7.15 -24.72
N MET A 641 3.65 7.89 -25.73
CA MET A 641 2.94 9.07 -26.25
C MET A 641 1.65 8.75 -27.00
N ASN A 642 1.53 7.54 -27.55
CA ASN A 642 0.30 7.06 -28.18
C ASN A 642 -0.70 6.46 -27.17
N THR A 643 -0.27 6.22 -25.93
CA THR A 643 -1.06 5.58 -24.87
C THR A 643 -1.05 6.40 -23.57
N SER A 644 -0.11 6.11 -22.66
CA SER A 644 -0.06 6.67 -21.31
C SER A 644 -0.07 8.19 -21.27
N PHE A 645 0.63 8.82 -22.20
CA PHE A 645 0.84 10.26 -22.30
C PHE A 645 -0.02 10.93 -23.37
N ARG A 646 -1.02 10.23 -23.90
CA ARG A 646 -2.00 10.81 -24.81
C ARG A 646 -2.75 11.95 -24.09
N PRO A 647 -2.84 13.17 -24.67
CA PRO A 647 -3.41 14.34 -24.01
C PRO A 647 -4.76 14.11 -23.34
N GLU A 648 -5.69 13.43 -24.03
CA GLU A 648 -7.04 13.20 -23.51
C GLU A 648 -7.02 12.31 -22.26
N ARG A 649 -6.17 11.29 -22.23
CA ARG A 649 -6.00 10.38 -21.09
C ARG A 649 -5.40 11.12 -19.90
N VAL A 650 -4.34 11.88 -20.13
CA VAL A 650 -3.62 12.63 -19.09
C VAL A 650 -4.54 13.70 -18.47
N VAL A 651 -5.25 14.47 -19.29
CA VAL A 651 -6.20 15.48 -18.82
C VAL A 651 -7.37 14.83 -18.07
N ARG A 652 -7.92 13.72 -18.57
CA ARG A 652 -8.98 12.99 -17.86
C ARG A 652 -8.51 12.56 -16.46
N ARG A 653 -7.33 11.96 -16.35
CA ARG A 653 -6.75 11.55 -15.06
C ARG A 653 -6.54 12.74 -14.10
N LEU A 654 -6.06 13.87 -14.61
CA LEU A 654 -5.93 15.10 -13.83
C LEU A 654 -7.28 15.54 -13.26
N MET A 655 -8.33 15.55 -14.08
CA MET A 655 -9.66 15.99 -13.66
C MET A 655 -10.32 15.02 -12.68
N GLU A 656 -10.11 13.71 -12.85
CA GLU A 656 -10.52 12.69 -11.88
C GLU A 656 -9.89 12.98 -10.50
N MET A 657 -8.57 13.14 -10.43
CA MET A 657 -7.87 13.42 -9.16
C MET A 657 -8.23 14.79 -8.57
N LYS A 658 -8.38 15.82 -9.41
CA LYS A 658 -8.85 17.14 -9.00
C LYS A 658 -10.21 17.04 -8.30
N SER A 659 -11.16 16.31 -8.91
CA SER A 659 -12.53 16.20 -8.39
C SER A 659 -12.61 15.57 -7.01
N VAL A 660 -11.63 14.73 -6.65
CA VAL A 660 -11.55 14.08 -5.34
C VAL A 660 -11.16 15.08 -4.24
N ILE A 661 -10.19 15.97 -4.48
CA ILE A 661 -9.69 16.87 -3.43
C ILE A 661 -10.37 18.26 -3.45
N GLU A 662 -10.93 18.67 -4.58
CA GLU A 662 -11.56 19.99 -4.75
C GLU A 662 -12.57 20.38 -3.65
N PRO A 663 -13.47 19.47 -3.19
CA PRO A 663 -14.44 19.80 -2.15
C PRO A 663 -13.79 20.23 -0.83
N GLU A 664 -12.57 19.74 -0.57
CA GLU A 664 -11.86 19.93 0.70
C GLU A 664 -10.84 21.08 0.67
N MET A 665 -10.45 21.53 -0.53
CA MET A 665 -9.49 22.61 -0.72
C MET A 665 -9.86 23.92 -0.01
N PRO A 666 -11.14 24.37 0.04
CA PRO A 666 -11.50 25.59 0.75
C PRO A 666 -11.15 25.56 2.25
N GLU A 667 -11.43 24.45 2.95
CA GLU A 667 -11.11 24.33 4.39
C GLU A 667 -9.61 24.16 4.61
N HIS A 668 -8.92 23.42 3.72
CA HIS A 668 -7.46 23.31 3.71
C HIS A 668 -6.80 24.70 3.60
N ILE A 669 -7.22 25.49 2.62
CA ILE A 669 -6.70 26.84 2.37
C ILE A 669 -7.06 27.78 3.52
N ALA A 670 -8.26 27.67 4.10
CA ALA A 670 -8.60 28.43 5.29
C ALA A 670 -7.67 28.10 6.46
N ARG A 671 -7.23 26.86 6.62
CA ARG A 671 -6.30 26.44 7.68
C ARG A 671 -4.87 26.93 7.46
N TRP A 672 -4.34 26.81 6.24
CA TRP A 672 -2.90 27.01 5.96
C TRP A 672 -2.57 28.28 5.20
N GLY A 673 -3.57 28.92 4.58
CA GLY A 673 -3.37 30.01 3.62
C GLY A 673 -2.64 29.55 2.35
N ARG A 674 -2.63 28.23 2.08
CA ARG A 674 -1.91 27.57 0.99
C ARG A 674 -2.74 26.44 0.39
N PRO A 675 -2.70 26.24 -0.93
CA PRO A 675 -2.26 27.20 -1.97
C PRO A 675 -2.93 28.57 -1.81
N TYR A 676 -2.42 29.60 -2.48
CA TYR A 676 -2.88 31.00 -2.30
C TYR A 676 -4.30 31.23 -2.86
N GLY A 677 -5.32 30.77 -2.14
CA GLY A 677 -6.72 30.85 -2.55
C GLY A 677 -7.09 29.81 -3.61
N MET A 678 -8.40 29.65 -3.82
CA MET A 678 -8.93 28.74 -4.85
C MET A 678 -8.50 29.13 -6.26
N ASP A 679 -8.32 30.43 -6.54
CA ASP A 679 -7.84 30.90 -7.84
C ASP A 679 -6.39 30.50 -8.11
N GLY A 680 -5.53 30.59 -7.09
CA GLY A 680 -4.15 30.14 -7.15
C GLY A 680 -4.07 28.63 -7.38
N TRP A 681 -4.84 27.85 -6.61
CA TRP A 681 -4.92 26.40 -6.81
C TRP A 681 -5.40 26.04 -8.23
N ASN A 682 -6.49 26.65 -8.70
CA ASN A 682 -7.01 26.43 -10.05
C ASN A 682 -6.03 26.85 -11.16
N MET A 683 -5.19 27.86 -10.93
CA MET A 683 -4.11 28.23 -11.85
C MET A 683 -3.07 27.11 -11.97
N HIS A 684 -2.66 26.48 -10.86
CA HIS A 684 -1.73 25.35 -10.91
C HIS A 684 -2.32 24.14 -11.63
N ILE A 685 -3.61 23.84 -11.44
CA ILE A 685 -4.33 22.82 -12.21
C ILE A 685 -4.30 23.12 -13.71
N ARG A 686 -4.65 24.35 -14.12
CA ARG A 686 -4.61 24.77 -15.53
C ARG A 686 -3.21 24.65 -16.14
N ARG A 687 -2.17 24.89 -15.34
CA ARG A 687 -0.79 24.74 -15.80
C ARG A 687 -0.43 23.28 -16.10
N ILE A 688 -0.84 22.34 -15.25
CA ILE A 688 -0.69 20.89 -15.52
C ILE A 688 -1.44 20.51 -16.79
N GLU A 689 -2.69 20.99 -16.94
CA GLU A 689 -3.51 20.71 -18.11
C GLU A 689 -2.85 21.21 -19.40
N MET A 690 -2.34 22.45 -19.40
CA MET A 690 -1.63 23.02 -20.54
C MET A 690 -0.37 22.22 -20.88
N PHE A 691 0.42 21.83 -19.88
CA PHE A 691 1.57 20.96 -20.08
C PHE A 691 1.15 19.65 -20.75
N ALA A 692 0.11 18.98 -20.23
CA ALA A 692 -0.39 17.72 -20.77
C ALA A 692 -0.82 17.81 -22.24
N ARG A 693 -1.41 18.95 -22.65
CA ARG A 693 -1.87 19.17 -24.03
C ARG A 693 -0.73 19.44 -25.00
N LEU A 694 0.28 20.19 -24.58
CA LEU A 694 1.33 20.70 -25.47
C LEU A 694 2.60 19.84 -25.47
N ARG A 695 2.87 19.10 -24.39
CA ARG A 695 4.10 18.31 -24.22
C ARG A 695 4.30 17.23 -25.28
N PRO A 696 3.29 16.44 -25.72
CA PRO A 696 3.54 15.39 -26.73
C PRO A 696 4.08 15.91 -28.04
N ALA A 697 3.54 17.03 -28.56
CA ALA A 697 4.02 17.61 -29.81
C ALA A 697 5.45 18.15 -29.68
N ALA A 698 5.73 18.87 -28.58
CA ALA A 698 7.08 19.37 -28.28
C ALA A 698 8.09 18.22 -28.14
N MET A 699 7.74 17.17 -27.40
CA MET A 699 8.60 16.02 -27.17
C MET A 699 8.87 15.22 -28.45
N LYS A 700 7.88 15.06 -29.33
CA LYS A 700 8.10 14.46 -30.66
C LYS A 700 9.14 15.26 -31.46
N ASN A 701 9.02 16.58 -31.49
CA ASN A 701 10.02 17.42 -32.18
C ASN A 701 11.41 17.27 -31.55
N HIS A 702 11.52 17.30 -30.23
CA HIS A 702 12.81 17.14 -29.54
C HIS A 702 13.47 15.79 -29.83
N ILE A 703 12.72 14.68 -29.78
CA ILE A 703 13.24 13.35 -30.09
C ILE A 703 13.72 13.29 -31.55
N ASN A 704 12.91 13.82 -32.47
CA ASN A 704 13.25 13.86 -33.88
C ASN A 704 14.57 14.60 -34.12
N ASP A 705 14.71 15.79 -33.54
CA ASP A 705 15.86 16.65 -33.75
C ASP A 705 17.12 16.10 -33.07
N PHE A 706 16.98 15.60 -31.83
CA PHE A 706 18.07 15.03 -31.05
C PHE A 706 18.70 13.82 -31.75
N PHE A 707 17.88 12.89 -32.24
CA PHE A 707 18.37 11.69 -32.94
C PHE A 707 18.53 11.88 -34.46
N LYS A 708 18.21 13.07 -35.00
CA LYS A 708 18.26 13.41 -36.44
C LYS A 708 17.43 12.44 -37.29
N LEU A 709 16.20 12.19 -36.86
CA LEU A 709 15.29 11.23 -37.49
C LEU A 709 14.58 11.82 -38.71
N GLY A 710 13.88 10.97 -39.47
CA GLY A 710 13.20 11.32 -40.72
C GLY A 710 11.92 12.14 -40.57
N GLY A 711 11.64 12.72 -39.40
CA GLY A 711 10.37 13.38 -39.07
C GLY A 711 9.36 12.42 -38.43
N VAL A 712 8.30 12.99 -37.88
CA VAL A 712 7.16 12.22 -37.36
C VAL A 712 6.33 11.66 -38.53
N ARG A 713 5.85 10.43 -38.41
CA ARG A 713 4.97 9.73 -39.35
C ARG A 713 3.82 9.06 -38.64
N GLU A 714 2.69 8.96 -39.32
CA GLU A 714 1.53 8.24 -38.81
C GLU A 714 1.53 6.81 -39.32
N LEU A 715 1.36 5.86 -38.39
CA LEU A 715 1.08 4.46 -38.68
C LEU A 715 -0.38 4.18 -38.32
N THR A 716 -1.15 3.74 -39.31
CA THR A 716 -2.54 3.33 -39.14
C THR A 716 -2.64 1.81 -39.23
N ILE A 717 -3.15 1.19 -38.17
CA ILE A 717 -3.59 -0.20 -38.18
C ILE A 717 -5.06 -0.23 -38.59
N GLY A 718 -5.34 -0.84 -39.74
CA GLY A 718 -6.70 -0.91 -40.29
C GLY A 718 -7.66 -1.68 -39.39
N ALA A 719 -8.94 -1.32 -39.47
CA ALA A 719 -10.01 -1.94 -38.70
C ALA A 719 -10.13 -3.45 -38.98
N VAL A 720 -10.36 -4.22 -37.93
CA VAL A 720 -10.63 -5.67 -37.96
C VAL A 720 -11.94 -5.91 -37.22
N PRO A 721 -12.82 -6.82 -37.68
CA PRO A 721 -14.00 -7.15 -36.90
C PRO A 721 -13.64 -7.60 -35.48
N ALA A 722 -14.45 -7.19 -34.50
CA ALA A 722 -14.20 -7.47 -33.09
C ALA A 722 -14.04 -8.99 -32.82
N GLY A 723 -13.07 -9.35 -31.98
CA GLY A 723 -12.81 -10.73 -31.59
C GLY A 723 -12.11 -11.61 -32.64
N GLN A 724 -11.64 -11.07 -33.76
CA GLN A 724 -10.87 -11.86 -34.75
C GLN A 724 -9.36 -11.90 -34.43
N GLY A 725 -8.80 -10.82 -33.88
CA GLY A 725 -7.37 -10.72 -33.61
C GLY A 725 -6.96 -9.32 -33.15
N VAL A 726 -5.74 -9.22 -32.67
CA VAL A 726 -5.10 -7.97 -32.23
C VAL A 726 -3.76 -7.79 -32.96
N VAL A 727 -3.24 -6.56 -32.95
CA VAL A 727 -1.92 -6.25 -33.49
C VAL A 727 -1.04 -5.74 -32.37
N LYS A 728 0.12 -6.39 -32.18
CA LYS A 728 1.17 -5.84 -31.35
C LYS A 728 2.03 -4.88 -32.19
N VAL A 729 1.99 -3.59 -31.88
CA VAL A 729 2.84 -2.53 -32.45
C VAL A 729 3.94 -2.23 -31.45
N ASN A 730 5.17 -2.66 -31.72
CA ASN A 730 6.28 -2.63 -30.77
C ASN A 730 5.89 -3.24 -29.42
N SER A 731 5.69 -2.42 -28.38
CA SER A 731 5.25 -2.85 -27.06
C SER A 731 3.74 -2.76 -26.84
N LEU A 732 3.01 -2.04 -27.69
CA LEU A 732 1.57 -1.83 -27.56
C LEU A 732 0.78 -3.00 -28.14
N VAL A 733 -0.30 -3.40 -27.46
CA VAL A 733 -1.29 -4.33 -28.01
C VAL A 733 -2.53 -3.54 -28.41
N ILE A 734 -2.80 -3.50 -29.71
CA ILE A 734 -3.88 -2.75 -30.32
C ILE A 734 -5.00 -3.71 -30.71
N GLU A 735 -6.21 -3.44 -30.24
CA GLU A 735 -7.42 -4.13 -30.67
C GLU A 735 -8.22 -3.22 -31.62
N PRO A 736 -8.04 -3.33 -32.95
CA PRO A 736 -8.74 -2.49 -33.92
C PRO A 736 -10.18 -2.99 -34.17
N ALA A 737 -10.94 -3.25 -33.10
CA ALA A 737 -12.26 -3.91 -33.09
C ALA A 737 -13.38 -3.06 -33.76
N GLY A 738 -13.37 -3.02 -35.08
CA GLY A 738 -14.31 -2.26 -35.91
C GLY A 738 -13.86 -0.82 -36.20
N GLU A 739 -12.79 -0.34 -35.57
CA GLU A 739 -12.21 0.98 -35.79
C GLU A 739 -10.71 0.87 -36.04
N ALA A 740 -10.20 1.69 -36.97
CA ALA A 740 -8.77 1.77 -37.22
C ALA A 740 -8.09 2.50 -36.05
N TRP A 741 -6.85 2.10 -35.75
CA TRP A 741 -6.00 2.78 -34.79
C TRP A 741 -4.90 3.53 -35.51
N THR A 742 -4.61 4.76 -35.11
CA THR A 742 -3.51 5.56 -35.66
C THR A 742 -2.61 6.04 -34.53
N GLY A 743 -1.31 5.87 -34.70
CA GLY A 743 -0.29 6.36 -33.78
C GLY A 743 0.87 7.03 -34.51
N SER A 744 1.52 7.98 -33.84
CA SER A 744 2.68 8.67 -34.40
C SER A 744 3.98 7.96 -34.01
N TYR A 745 4.87 7.79 -34.98
CA TYR A 745 6.21 7.21 -34.86
C TYR A 745 7.23 8.07 -35.62
N PHE A 746 8.49 7.65 -35.67
CA PHE A 746 9.57 8.41 -36.29
C PHE A 746 10.14 7.70 -37.51
N GLY A 747 10.34 8.44 -38.61
CA GLY A 747 10.95 7.90 -39.82
C GLY A 747 12.42 7.53 -39.59
N GLY A 748 12.87 6.41 -40.19
CA GLY A 748 14.20 5.86 -39.97
C GLY A 748 14.34 5.08 -38.65
N VAL A 749 13.25 4.89 -37.91
CA VAL A 749 13.19 4.01 -36.74
C VAL A 749 12.24 2.85 -37.06
N PRO A 750 12.76 1.61 -37.21
CA PRO A 750 11.92 0.47 -37.58
C PRO A 750 10.85 0.18 -36.52
N VAL A 751 9.61 -0.03 -36.96
CA VAL A 751 8.47 -0.43 -36.11
C VAL A 751 8.15 -1.90 -36.36
N THR A 752 8.03 -2.69 -35.30
CA THR A 752 7.68 -4.12 -35.41
C THR A 752 6.17 -4.29 -35.23
N LEU A 753 5.51 -4.93 -36.20
CA LEU A 753 4.10 -5.30 -36.16
C LEU A 753 3.97 -6.81 -36.03
N THR A 754 3.13 -7.30 -35.12
CA THR A 754 2.82 -8.72 -35.00
C THR A 754 1.31 -8.92 -34.93
N ALA A 755 0.75 -9.67 -35.88
CA ALA A 755 -0.65 -10.06 -35.86
C ALA A 755 -0.85 -11.27 -34.93
N ILE A 756 -1.79 -11.15 -33.99
CA ILE A 756 -2.10 -12.17 -33.00
C ILE A 756 -3.57 -12.56 -33.19
N PRO A 757 -3.86 -13.73 -33.79
CA PRO A 757 -5.24 -14.18 -33.98
C PRO A 757 -5.89 -14.54 -32.64
N MET A 758 -7.18 -14.24 -32.51
CA MET A 758 -8.00 -14.72 -31.39
C MET A 758 -8.44 -16.17 -31.62
N ASN A 759 -8.95 -16.82 -30.57
CA ASN A 759 -9.42 -18.21 -30.63
C ASN A 759 -10.43 -18.43 -31.77
N GLY A 760 -10.18 -19.44 -32.60
CA GLY A 760 -11.02 -19.77 -33.76
C GLY A 760 -10.70 -19.00 -35.04
N TYR A 761 -9.65 -18.16 -35.01
CA TYR A 761 -9.12 -17.47 -36.18
C TYR A 761 -7.66 -17.83 -36.43
N ARG A 762 -7.22 -17.64 -37.67
CA ARG A 762 -5.81 -17.68 -38.07
C ARG A 762 -5.46 -16.42 -38.84
N PHE A 763 -4.19 -16.02 -38.75
CA PHE A 763 -3.65 -14.95 -39.55
C PHE A 763 -3.53 -15.40 -41.02
N ALA A 764 -3.99 -14.55 -41.95
CA ALA A 764 -4.04 -14.83 -43.39
C ALA A 764 -3.10 -13.93 -44.21
N GLY A 765 -2.58 -12.86 -43.62
CA GLY A 765 -1.66 -11.92 -44.27
C GLY A 765 -1.94 -10.46 -43.90
N TRP A 766 -0.99 -9.60 -44.23
CA TRP A 766 -1.08 -8.14 -44.17
C TRP A 766 -1.52 -7.58 -45.52
N LYS A 767 -2.29 -6.49 -45.50
CA LYS A 767 -2.71 -5.72 -46.69
C LYS A 767 -2.56 -4.21 -46.42
N GLY A 768 -2.66 -3.42 -47.48
CA GLY A 768 -2.49 -1.96 -47.43
C GLY A 768 -1.18 -1.58 -48.10
N ASP A 769 -0.43 -0.68 -47.49
CA ASP A 769 0.87 -0.23 -48.01
C ASP A 769 1.95 -1.32 -47.93
N ILE A 770 1.74 -2.33 -47.08
CA ILE A 770 2.57 -3.53 -47.00
C ILE A 770 1.71 -4.78 -47.16
N ALA A 771 2.16 -5.69 -48.04
CA ALA A 771 1.61 -7.02 -48.21
C ALA A 771 2.64 -8.07 -47.78
N SER A 772 2.28 -8.94 -46.84
CA SER A 772 3.15 -10.01 -46.34
C SER A 772 2.31 -11.14 -45.76
N ASN A 773 2.78 -12.38 -45.86
CA ASN A 773 2.14 -13.53 -45.21
C ASN A 773 2.78 -13.86 -43.84
N GLU A 774 3.87 -13.17 -43.48
CA GLU A 774 4.51 -13.35 -42.18
C GLU A 774 3.70 -12.63 -41.09
N PRO A 775 3.40 -13.31 -39.97
CA PRO A 775 2.62 -12.70 -38.88
C PRO A 775 3.37 -11.55 -38.21
N THR A 776 4.70 -11.58 -38.22
CA THR A 776 5.55 -10.50 -37.75
C THR A 776 6.27 -9.84 -38.91
N ILE A 777 6.14 -8.52 -39.03
CA ILE A 777 6.82 -7.70 -40.01
C ILE A 777 7.51 -6.52 -39.33
N VAL A 778 8.58 -6.03 -39.93
CA VAL A 778 9.27 -4.80 -39.54
C VAL A 778 9.06 -3.79 -40.64
N VAL A 779 8.61 -2.59 -40.28
CA VAL A 779 8.26 -1.52 -41.21
C VAL A 779 9.11 -0.30 -40.94
N ASP A 780 9.65 0.33 -41.98
CA ASP A 780 10.28 1.65 -41.89
C ASP A 780 9.31 2.69 -42.43
N LEU A 781 9.02 3.70 -41.61
CA LEU A 781 8.04 4.74 -41.90
C LEU A 781 8.73 5.90 -42.65
N ALA A 782 9.01 5.70 -43.94
CA ALA A 782 9.48 6.80 -44.80
C ALA A 782 8.38 7.86 -45.04
N GLU A 783 7.13 7.41 -45.11
CA GLU A 783 5.90 8.19 -45.25
C GLU A 783 4.81 7.66 -44.31
N ASN A 784 3.66 8.34 -44.23
CA ASN A 784 2.52 7.84 -43.47
C ASN A 784 2.05 6.51 -44.07
N MET A 785 1.72 5.54 -43.22
CA MET A 785 1.48 4.16 -43.64
C MET A 785 0.19 3.61 -43.05
N THR A 786 -0.54 2.84 -43.83
CA THR A 786 -1.70 2.05 -43.41
C THR A 786 -1.45 0.57 -43.67
N VAL A 787 -1.50 -0.23 -42.60
CA VAL A 787 -1.32 -1.69 -42.66
C VAL A 787 -2.49 -2.36 -41.95
N THR A 788 -3.13 -3.33 -42.60
CA THR A 788 -4.30 -4.03 -42.07
C THR A 788 -4.01 -5.52 -41.94
N PRO A 789 -4.13 -6.13 -40.75
CA PRO A 789 -4.05 -7.58 -40.61
C PRO A 789 -5.32 -8.22 -41.15
N VAL A 790 -5.19 -9.37 -41.80
CA VAL A 790 -6.34 -10.18 -42.23
C VAL A 790 -6.38 -11.43 -41.37
N PHE A 791 -7.51 -11.64 -40.69
CA PHE A 791 -7.81 -12.86 -39.95
C PHE A 791 -8.94 -13.60 -40.65
N GLU A 792 -8.85 -14.92 -40.72
CA GLU A 792 -9.89 -15.78 -41.26
C GLU A 792 -10.21 -16.90 -40.28
N ARG A 793 -11.42 -17.47 -40.36
CA ARG A 793 -11.80 -18.58 -39.47
C ARG A 793 -10.85 -19.76 -39.68
N GLY A 794 -10.30 -20.25 -38.56
CA GLY A 794 -9.32 -21.34 -38.50
C GLY A 794 -9.95 -22.71 -38.64
#